data_AF-A0A0V0WM16-F1
#
_entry.id   AF-A0A0V0WM16-F1
#
_cell.length_a   1.000
_cell.length_b   1.000
_cell.length_c   1.000
_cell.angle_alpha   90.00
_cell.angle_beta   90.00
_cell.angle_gamma   90.00
#
_symmetry.space_group_name_H-M   'P 1'
#
loop_
_entity.id
_entity.type
_entity.pdbx_description
1 polymer ?
#
loop_
_entity_poly.entity_id
_entity_poly.type
_entity_poly.pdbx_seq_one_letter_code
_entity_poly.pdbx_strand_id
1 'polypeptide(L)'
;MLSRIIGGLSKASISISIAIVADLFPPEERGKGMAFVGLAFSSGFVIGPTLGAIAAYWNRMKTISIFTPAYLALLITSIEFLWVWIFLKETLPEVKKKKHRNLVFPQLFSYINPASLFVFKPLEKRIEQKVHQKIKRTGLVYFLFLFIYSGLEFTLTFFAHERFNFNSMQQGKMFFYIGIIMIIIQGGYVRKIKTEKQKATASKGITVSLISFLAISLAWNVYYFYGSLTLYSLGKVLEKFCNFNSISACNIASGIVVPCLTTEVSSQVSPTEKGSVLGIFRALGSLARAIGPVCASTVSSIVFIFLCIVDMHIFYFYHPELFICAFSVCFILMLIIAFFIILMAAFGKSTGLRRMYVNTLLRIFQWVHWNIISSSQIYEKCDSSDEEFDENHERASIFLNGSIDAKQNHLIEREASEHLVNKMYEEPSGCAVTTVVEDAMDFTKAGIEAIIEDDVTSRFSAAELTSWNLLTRSSYGYHLLNWKLGLLWGFGLIIRYFVIFPINLTILVIALFILIATGCTITFIRDEEKKRKISRSMSLVCYRILLQACSGVVTFHNRHNSAKPGGICVANHTSPIDALVLACDNCYAFVGQRQGGFLGFIQNSLLKLDAHIWFDREEGSDKLLVRNRLREHVQDHSKLPILIFPEGTCINNTSVMMFRKGSFEVGDVIYPVAIKYDARFGDAFWNSSKVSYFEYLMMMMTSWALVCDVWYLPPMVRQDGEDAIAFASRVKKAIAKAGGLVELEWDGQLKRHFVKSEVIDKQRQKYSERIMRVQLDDDVSHMLHCKNSEEY
;
A
#
# COMPACT_ATOMS: atom_id res chain seq x y z
N MET A 1 -13.11 -2.82 -11.06
CA MET A 1 -12.86 -3.44 -12.39
C MET A 1 -14.06 -3.35 -13.32
N LEU A 2 -15.26 -3.81 -12.92
CA LEU A 2 -16.47 -3.76 -13.76
C LEU A 2 -16.75 -2.37 -14.37
N SER A 3 -16.71 -1.30 -13.57
CA SER A 3 -16.84 0.09 -14.05
C SER A 3 -15.83 0.45 -15.16
N ARG A 4 -14.59 -0.06 -15.10
CA ARG A 4 -13.56 0.20 -16.11
C ARG A 4 -13.80 -0.57 -17.40
N ILE A 5 -14.34 -1.80 -17.32
CA ILE A 5 -14.72 -2.60 -18.49
C ILE A 5 -15.88 -1.92 -19.21
N ILE A 6 -16.96 -1.60 -18.50
CA ILE A 6 -18.14 -0.94 -19.07
C ILE A 6 -17.73 0.42 -19.65
N GLY A 7 -17.03 1.25 -18.88
CA GLY A 7 -16.56 2.56 -19.36
C GLY A 7 -15.59 2.45 -20.54
N GLY A 8 -14.76 1.40 -20.59
CA GLY A 8 -13.86 1.13 -21.71
C GLY A 8 -14.60 0.77 -23.00
N LEU A 9 -15.59 -0.12 -22.90
CA LEU A 9 -16.44 -0.52 -24.04
C LEU A 9 -17.29 0.66 -24.54
N SER A 10 -17.76 1.53 -23.64
CA SER A 10 -18.59 2.69 -23.97
C SER A 10 -17.80 3.93 -24.44
N LYS A 11 -16.46 3.89 -24.46
CA LYS A 11 -15.60 5.03 -24.91
C LYS A 11 -15.64 5.32 -26.42
N ALA A 12 -16.48 4.59 -27.17
CA ALA A 12 -16.71 4.85 -28.59
C ALA A 12 -17.27 6.26 -28.87
N SER A 13 -17.87 6.91 -27.87
CA SER A 13 -18.37 8.30 -27.95
C SER A 13 -17.34 9.27 -28.53
N ILE A 14 -16.08 9.17 -28.10
CA ILE A 14 -14.97 10.01 -28.60
C ILE A 14 -14.79 9.88 -30.12
N SER A 15 -14.77 8.65 -30.62
CA SER A 15 -14.57 8.39 -32.06
C SER A 15 -15.75 8.92 -32.87
N ILE A 16 -16.96 8.80 -32.33
CA ILE A 16 -18.19 9.30 -32.94
C ILE A 16 -18.18 10.84 -32.95
N SER A 17 -17.77 11.51 -31.87
CA SER A 17 -17.65 12.97 -31.82
C SER A 17 -16.67 13.50 -32.87
N ILE A 18 -15.51 12.84 -33.04
CA ILE A 18 -14.54 13.20 -34.09
C ILE A 18 -15.15 13.02 -35.49
N ALA A 19 -15.92 11.95 -35.71
CA ALA A 19 -16.62 11.72 -36.98
C ALA A 19 -17.69 12.78 -37.25
N ILE A 20 -18.51 13.12 -36.25
CA ILE A 20 -19.53 14.19 -36.31
C ILE A 20 -18.88 15.52 -36.69
N VAL A 21 -17.77 15.88 -36.04
CA VAL A 21 -17.02 17.11 -36.37
C VAL A 21 -16.48 17.06 -37.81
N ALA A 22 -16.00 15.89 -38.27
CA ALA A 22 -15.55 15.72 -39.65
C ALA A 22 -16.69 15.79 -40.69
N ASP A 23 -17.94 15.59 -40.28
CA ASP A 23 -19.13 15.67 -41.12
C ASP A 23 -19.74 17.08 -41.14
N LEU A 24 -19.67 17.82 -40.04
CA LEU A 24 -20.17 19.20 -39.95
C LEU A 24 -19.26 20.22 -40.67
N PHE A 25 -17.93 20.04 -40.64
CA PHE A 25 -17.00 21.02 -41.20
C PHE A 25 -16.61 20.71 -42.67
N PRO A 26 -16.62 21.71 -43.57
CA PRO A 26 -16.12 21.56 -44.93
C PRO A 26 -14.60 21.28 -44.92
N PRO A 27 -14.03 20.63 -45.96
CA PRO A 27 -12.63 20.18 -46.00
C PRO A 27 -11.58 21.24 -45.61
N GLU A 28 -11.83 22.50 -45.97
CA GLU A 28 -10.95 23.64 -45.69
C GLU A 28 -10.98 24.08 -44.22
N GLU A 29 -12.11 23.85 -43.53
CA GLU A 29 -12.31 24.23 -42.13
C GLU A 29 -12.21 23.05 -41.16
N ARG A 30 -12.02 21.82 -41.64
CA ARG A 30 -11.87 20.63 -40.78
C ARG A 30 -10.77 20.77 -39.74
N GLY A 31 -9.68 21.46 -40.07
CA GLY A 31 -8.62 21.77 -39.11
C GLY A 31 -9.12 22.55 -37.90
N LYS A 32 -10.07 23.48 -38.10
CA LYS A 32 -10.73 24.23 -37.01
C LYS A 32 -11.55 23.29 -36.14
N GLY A 33 -12.34 22.40 -36.75
CA GLY A 33 -13.13 21.40 -36.04
C GLY A 33 -12.28 20.46 -35.18
N MET A 34 -11.21 19.89 -35.76
CA MET A 34 -10.31 19.00 -35.03
C MET A 34 -9.54 19.72 -33.92
N ALA A 35 -9.24 21.01 -34.09
CA ALA A 35 -8.67 21.85 -33.04
C ALA A 35 -9.64 22.03 -31.86
N PHE A 36 -10.95 22.20 -32.10
CA PHE A 36 -11.96 22.24 -31.03
C PHE A 36 -12.07 20.91 -30.27
N VAL A 37 -11.98 19.78 -30.96
CA VAL A 37 -11.94 18.47 -30.29
C VAL A 37 -10.71 18.39 -29.38
N GLY A 38 -9.53 18.79 -29.88
CA GLY A 38 -8.31 18.87 -29.07
C GLY A 38 -8.48 19.76 -27.85
N LEU A 39 -9.05 20.96 -28.04
CA LEU A 39 -9.31 21.92 -26.98
C LEU A 39 -10.22 21.34 -25.89
N ALA A 40 -11.28 20.61 -26.27
CA ALA A 40 -12.17 19.95 -25.34
C ALA A 40 -11.44 18.88 -24.51
N PHE A 41 -10.56 18.08 -25.13
CA PHE A 41 -9.71 17.12 -24.41
C PHE A 41 -8.81 17.83 -23.40
N SER A 42 -8.06 18.85 -23.84
CA SER A 42 -7.11 19.57 -22.99
C SER A 42 -7.82 20.24 -21.80
N SER A 43 -8.96 20.89 -22.04
CA SER A 43 -9.80 21.45 -20.97
C SER A 43 -10.29 20.38 -19.99
N GLY A 44 -10.72 19.21 -20.48
CA GLY A 44 -11.12 18.10 -19.63
C GLY A 44 -9.99 17.56 -18.76
N PHE A 45 -8.77 17.47 -19.30
CA PHE A 45 -7.57 17.04 -18.55
C PHE A 45 -7.09 18.07 -17.52
N VAL A 46 -7.40 19.35 -17.69
CA VAL A 46 -7.09 20.40 -16.71
C VAL A 46 -8.17 20.49 -15.64
N ILE A 47 -9.43 20.61 -16.05
CA ILE A 47 -10.57 20.85 -15.16
C ILE A 47 -10.93 19.58 -14.38
N GLY A 48 -10.91 18.41 -15.03
CA GLY A 48 -11.33 17.14 -14.44
C GLY A 48 -10.55 16.74 -13.18
N PRO A 49 -9.21 16.62 -13.23
CA PRO A 49 -8.41 16.33 -12.04
C PRO A 49 -8.53 17.39 -10.95
N THR A 50 -8.67 18.67 -11.32
CA THR A 50 -8.86 19.77 -10.37
C THR A 50 -10.18 19.62 -9.61
N LEU A 51 -11.29 19.40 -10.31
CA LEU A 51 -12.60 19.14 -9.69
C LEU A 51 -12.59 17.85 -8.85
N GLY A 52 -11.91 16.80 -9.34
CA GLY A 52 -11.74 15.55 -8.60
C GLY A 52 -10.94 15.74 -7.30
N ALA A 53 -9.89 16.55 -7.33
CA ALA A 53 -9.09 16.89 -6.16
C ALA A 53 -9.87 17.74 -5.14
N ILE A 54 -10.66 18.72 -5.62
CA ILE A 54 -11.53 19.53 -4.76
C ILE A 54 -12.61 18.65 -4.10
N ALA A 55 -13.26 17.76 -4.87
CA ALA A 55 -14.25 16.82 -4.34
C ALA A 55 -13.63 15.84 -3.33
N ALA A 56 -12.40 15.38 -3.57
CA ALA A 56 -11.66 14.54 -2.63
C ALA A 56 -11.22 15.31 -1.37
N TYR A 57 -10.90 16.60 -1.50
CA TYR A 57 -10.58 17.48 -0.38
C TYR A 57 -11.81 17.73 0.51
N TRP A 58 -12.98 17.97 -0.08
CA TRP A 58 -14.25 18.11 0.67
C TRP A 58 -14.65 16.84 1.43
N ASN A 59 -14.37 15.66 0.88
CA ASN A 59 -14.49 14.38 1.61
C ASN A 59 -13.60 14.34 2.86
N ARG A 60 -12.35 14.84 2.75
CA ARG A 60 -11.42 14.93 3.90
C ARG A 60 -11.90 15.88 5.00
N MET A 61 -12.76 16.85 4.68
CA MET A 61 -13.39 17.79 5.63
C MET A 61 -14.71 17.29 6.25
N LYS A 62 -15.00 15.97 6.21
CA LYS A 62 -16.16 15.31 6.85
C LYS A 62 -17.56 15.79 6.41
N THR A 63 -17.71 16.60 5.36
CA THR A 63 -19.02 17.10 4.95
C THR A 63 -19.79 16.16 4.00
N ILE A 64 -19.14 15.25 3.24
CA ILE A 64 -19.83 14.39 2.25
C ILE A 64 -19.14 13.00 2.10
N SER A 65 -19.95 11.97 1.77
CA SER A 65 -19.63 10.55 1.53
C SER A 65 -18.35 10.26 0.70
N ILE A 66 -17.73 9.10 0.93
CA ILE A 66 -16.56 8.60 0.18
C ILE A 66 -16.78 8.51 -1.34
N PHE A 67 -18.05 8.42 -1.77
CA PHE A 67 -18.44 8.33 -3.17
C PHE A 67 -18.63 9.70 -3.85
N THR A 68 -18.34 10.82 -3.18
CA THR A 68 -18.54 12.18 -3.72
C THR A 68 -17.92 12.40 -5.12
N PRO A 69 -16.67 11.99 -5.41
CA PRO A 69 -16.12 12.11 -6.75
C PRO A 69 -16.87 11.27 -7.79
N ALA A 70 -17.43 10.12 -7.39
CA ALA A 70 -18.21 9.25 -8.26
C ALA A 70 -19.60 9.85 -8.55
N TYR A 71 -20.26 10.45 -7.54
CA TYR A 71 -21.51 11.17 -7.75
C TYR A 71 -21.33 12.40 -8.63
N LEU A 72 -20.23 13.13 -8.46
CA LEU A 72 -19.88 14.25 -9.34
C LEU A 72 -19.68 13.78 -10.79
N ALA A 73 -18.95 12.68 -10.99
CA ALA A 73 -18.78 12.09 -12.32
C ALA A 73 -20.11 11.62 -12.93
N LEU A 74 -20.99 11.01 -12.13
CA LEU A 74 -22.32 10.58 -12.55
C LEU A 74 -23.20 11.78 -12.94
N LEU A 75 -23.19 12.85 -12.15
CA LEU A 75 -23.92 14.08 -12.44
C LEU A 75 -23.48 14.69 -13.78
N ILE A 76 -22.17 14.86 -13.97
CA ILE A 76 -21.61 15.44 -15.21
C ILE A 76 -21.97 14.55 -16.42
N THR A 77 -21.85 13.22 -16.28
CA THR A 77 -22.17 12.28 -17.36
C THR A 77 -23.68 12.27 -17.69
N SER A 78 -24.53 12.38 -16.68
CA SER A 78 -25.99 12.48 -16.87
C SER A 78 -26.38 13.78 -17.57
N ILE A 79 -25.74 14.90 -17.22
CA ILE A 79 -25.92 16.19 -17.90
C ILE A 79 -25.45 16.09 -19.36
N GLU A 80 -24.29 15.48 -19.62
CA GLU A 80 -23.79 15.23 -20.98
C GLU A 80 -24.79 14.40 -21.79
N PHE A 81 -25.29 13.30 -21.22
CA PHE A 81 -26.25 12.43 -21.89
C PHE A 81 -27.54 13.18 -22.26
N LEU A 82 -28.12 13.91 -21.31
CA LEU A 82 -29.33 14.71 -21.55
C LEU A 82 -29.08 15.79 -22.62
N TRP A 83 -27.92 16.45 -22.57
CA TRP A 83 -27.55 17.47 -23.55
C TRP A 83 -27.44 16.89 -24.97
N VAL A 84 -26.74 15.76 -25.12
CA VAL A 84 -26.62 15.09 -26.42
C VAL A 84 -27.98 14.62 -26.92
N TRP A 85 -28.81 14.03 -26.05
CA TRP A 85 -30.13 13.52 -26.42
C TRP A 85 -31.07 14.62 -26.92
N ILE A 86 -31.01 15.82 -26.32
CA ILE A 86 -31.89 16.94 -26.68
C ILE A 86 -31.35 17.72 -27.88
N PHE A 87 -30.03 17.96 -27.96
CA PHE A 87 -29.47 18.94 -28.90
C PHE A 87 -28.75 18.33 -30.11
N LEU A 88 -28.27 17.08 -30.05
CA LEU A 88 -27.53 16.48 -31.16
C LEU A 88 -28.50 15.94 -32.23
N LYS A 89 -28.60 16.66 -33.35
CA LYS A 89 -29.33 16.19 -34.53
C LYS A 89 -28.51 15.18 -35.33
N GLU A 90 -29.20 14.27 -36.01
CA GLU A 90 -28.57 13.31 -36.93
C GLU A 90 -27.76 14.03 -38.01
N THR A 91 -26.49 13.65 -38.17
CA THR A 91 -25.56 14.29 -39.12
C THR A 91 -25.40 13.49 -40.41
N LEU A 92 -25.80 12.22 -40.43
CA LEU A 92 -25.68 11.35 -41.60
C LEU A 92 -27.06 11.14 -42.30
N PRO A 93 -27.24 11.55 -43.58
CA PRO A 93 -28.50 11.40 -44.31
C PRO A 93 -28.95 9.93 -44.47
N GLU A 94 -30.28 9.68 -44.42
CA GLU A 94 -30.88 8.33 -44.48
C GLU A 94 -30.51 7.50 -45.73
N VAL A 95 -30.27 8.15 -46.87
CA VAL A 95 -29.89 7.47 -48.13
C VAL A 95 -28.57 6.69 -47.98
N LYS A 96 -27.70 7.11 -47.06
CA LYS A 96 -26.41 6.44 -46.77
C LYS A 96 -26.53 5.28 -45.76
N LYS A 97 -27.63 5.17 -45.01
CA LYS A 97 -27.86 4.10 -44.02
C LYS A 97 -28.15 2.73 -44.66
N LYS A 98 -28.72 2.70 -45.87
CA LYS A 98 -29.25 1.47 -46.50
C LYS A 98 -28.21 0.51 -47.09
N LYS A 99 -26.93 0.90 -47.29
CA LYS A 99 -25.94 0.08 -48.02
C LYS A 99 -25.08 -0.87 -47.15
N HIS A 100 -25.22 -0.87 -45.81
CA HIS A 100 -24.23 -1.51 -44.91
C HIS A 100 -24.72 -2.64 -43.98
N ARG A 101 -25.94 -3.19 -44.14
CA ARG A 101 -26.51 -4.08 -43.11
C ARG A 101 -26.06 -5.56 -43.07
N ASN A 102 -25.25 -6.06 -44.01
CA ASN A 102 -24.76 -7.46 -43.96
C ASN A 102 -23.21 -7.51 -43.95
N LEU A 103 -22.60 -7.23 -42.80
CA LEU A 103 -21.16 -7.48 -42.58
C LEU A 103 -20.95 -8.98 -42.28
N VAL A 104 -20.20 -9.68 -43.13
CA VAL A 104 -19.85 -11.10 -42.95
C VAL A 104 -18.79 -11.23 -41.84
N PHE A 105 -18.84 -12.29 -41.03
CA PHE A 105 -17.94 -12.55 -39.87
C PHE A 105 -16.43 -12.24 -40.13
N PRO A 106 -15.83 -12.57 -41.30
CA PRO A 106 -14.43 -12.24 -41.61
C PRO A 106 -14.14 -10.74 -41.69
N GLN A 107 -15.13 -9.92 -42.12
CA GLN A 107 -15.00 -8.46 -42.13
C GLN A 107 -15.02 -7.89 -40.72
N LEU A 108 -15.82 -8.46 -39.81
CA LEU A 108 -15.85 -8.04 -38.41
C LEU A 108 -14.50 -8.29 -37.72
N PHE A 109 -13.90 -9.47 -37.95
CA PHE A 109 -12.59 -9.81 -37.38
C PHE A 109 -11.48 -8.87 -37.85
N SER A 110 -11.58 -8.33 -39.07
CA SER A 110 -10.61 -7.37 -39.61
C SER A 110 -10.62 -6.01 -38.90
N TYR A 111 -11.69 -5.65 -38.19
CA TYR A 111 -11.74 -4.46 -37.33
C TYR A 111 -11.19 -4.70 -35.92
N ILE A 112 -10.94 -5.95 -35.54
CA ILE A 112 -10.45 -6.34 -34.20
C ILE A 112 -8.95 -6.66 -34.26
N ASN A 113 -8.50 -7.35 -35.30
CA ASN A 113 -7.11 -7.78 -35.43
C ASN A 113 -6.15 -6.58 -35.63
N PRO A 114 -5.18 -6.35 -34.71
CA PRO A 114 -4.22 -5.24 -34.81
C PRO A 114 -3.45 -5.21 -36.14
N ALA A 115 -3.03 -6.37 -36.67
CA ALA A 115 -2.30 -6.43 -37.94
C ALA A 115 -3.16 -5.93 -39.12
N SER A 116 -4.47 -6.18 -39.07
CA SER A 116 -5.42 -5.69 -40.09
C SER A 116 -5.63 -4.18 -40.00
N LEU A 117 -5.54 -3.60 -38.79
CA LEU A 117 -5.67 -2.16 -38.57
C LEU A 117 -4.49 -1.37 -39.15
N PHE A 118 -3.25 -1.84 -38.98
CA PHE A 118 -2.07 -1.19 -39.56
C PHE A 118 -2.09 -1.14 -41.09
N VAL A 119 -2.66 -2.17 -41.71
CA VAL A 119 -2.79 -2.28 -43.18
C VAL A 119 -4.08 -1.62 -43.67
N PHE A 120 -4.96 -1.13 -42.78
CA PHE A 120 -6.29 -0.62 -43.12
C PHE A 120 -7.09 -1.61 -44.01
N LYS A 121 -6.92 -2.91 -43.79
CA LYS A 121 -7.49 -4.00 -44.61
C LYS A 121 -9.01 -3.90 -44.84
N PRO A 122 -9.85 -3.48 -43.86
CA PRO A 122 -11.28 -3.32 -44.09
C PRO A 122 -11.65 -2.33 -45.20
N LEU A 123 -10.73 -1.43 -45.55
CA LEU A 123 -10.95 -0.31 -46.47
C LEU A 123 -10.23 -0.48 -47.80
N GLU A 124 -9.42 -1.53 -47.96
CA GLU A 124 -8.57 -1.75 -49.14
C GLU A 124 -9.35 -1.78 -50.45
N LYS A 125 -10.55 -2.38 -50.45
CA LYS A 125 -11.42 -2.48 -51.64
C LYS A 125 -12.32 -1.26 -51.85
N ARG A 126 -12.35 -0.31 -50.92
CA ARG A 126 -13.31 0.82 -50.91
C ARG A 126 -12.67 2.18 -51.19
N ILE A 127 -11.35 2.25 -51.14
CA ILE A 127 -10.56 3.48 -51.30
C ILE A 127 -9.58 3.28 -52.47
N GLU A 128 -9.32 4.35 -53.23
CA GLU A 128 -8.31 4.35 -54.28
C GLU A 128 -6.93 3.91 -53.75
N GLN A 129 -6.22 3.04 -54.48
CA GLN A 129 -4.96 2.45 -54.02
C GLN A 129 -3.90 3.49 -53.60
N LYS A 130 -3.79 4.61 -54.33
CA LYS A 130 -2.85 5.70 -54.00
C LYS A 130 -3.18 6.35 -52.65
N VAL A 131 -4.45 6.62 -52.41
CA VAL A 131 -4.95 7.20 -51.14
C VAL A 131 -4.79 6.17 -50.01
N HIS A 132 -5.08 4.90 -50.27
CA HIS A 132 -4.92 3.81 -49.32
C HIS A 132 -3.48 3.68 -48.80
N GLN A 133 -2.47 3.73 -49.70
CA GLN A 133 -1.05 3.75 -49.32
C GLN A 133 -0.70 4.96 -48.44
N LYS A 134 -1.22 6.14 -48.78
CA LYS A 134 -0.99 7.38 -48.01
C LYS A 134 -1.59 7.29 -46.60
N ILE A 135 -2.79 6.71 -46.46
CA ILE A 135 -3.43 6.49 -45.15
C ILE A 135 -2.64 5.49 -44.31
N LYS A 136 -2.18 4.36 -44.88
CA LYS A 136 -1.34 3.38 -44.16
C LYS A 136 -0.09 4.05 -43.57
N ARG A 137 0.65 4.81 -44.41
CA ARG A 137 1.84 5.53 -43.97
C ARG A 137 1.53 6.53 -42.86
N THR A 138 0.43 7.28 -43.00
CA THR A 138 0.04 8.29 -42.00
C THR A 138 -0.42 7.63 -40.70
N GLY A 139 -1.12 6.50 -40.77
CA GLY A 139 -1.51 5.70 -39.61
C GLY A 139 -0.33 5.08 -38.86
N LEU A 140 0.70 4.62 -39.57
CA LEU A 140 1.94 4.15 -38.96
C LEU A 140 2.67 5.30 -38.23
N VAL A 141 2.80 6.47 -38.86
CA VAL A 141 3.40 7.65 -38.22
C VAL A 141 2.61 8.07 -36.99
N TYR A 142 1.27 8.05 -37.07
CA TYR A 142 0.39 8.36 -35.95
C TYR A 142 0.58 7.38 -34.78
N PHE A 143 0.65 6.07 -35.07
CA PHE A 143 0.91 5.04 -34.07
C PHE A 143 2.27 5.23 -33.41
N LEU A 144 3.36 5.35 -34.19
CA LEU A 144 4.71 5.47 -33.68
C LEU A 144 4.88 6.73 -32.82
N PHE A 145 4.34 7.87 -33.29
CA PHE A 145 4.35 9.10 -32.53
C PHE A 145 3.64 8.93 -31.19
N LEU A 146 2.41 8.41 -31.17
CA LEU A 146 1.66 8.21 -29.93
C LEU A 146 2.27 7.15 -29.01
N PHE A 147 2.91 6.13 -29.58
CA PHE A 147 3.56 5.06 -28.81
C PHE A 147 4.71 5.66 -27.99
N ILE A 148 5.61 6.39 -28.64
CA ILE A 148 6.74 7.07 -27.99
C ILE A 148 6.22 8.15 -27.05
N TYR A 149 5.33 9.03 -27.53
CA TYR A 149 4.81 10.14 -26.76
C TYR A 149 4.12 9.68 -25.47
N SER A 150 3.25 8.67 -25.55
CA SER A 150 2.55 8.17 -24.35
C SER A 150 3.46 7.44 -23.36
N GLY A 151 4.49 6.75 -23.86
CA GLY A 151 5.54 6.18 -23.03
C GLY A 151 6.28 7.26 -22.24
N LEU A 152 6.79 8.28 -22.93
CA LEU A 152 7.53 9.38 -22.32
C LEU A 152 6.67 10.26 -21.40
N GLU A 153 5.42 10.53 -21.79
CA GLU A 153 4.43 11.26 -20.99
C GLU A 153 4.15 10.54 -19.66
N PHE A 154 4.07 9.20 -19.68
CA PHE A 154 3.90 8.40 -18.48
C PHE A 154 5.16 8.38 -17.61
N THR A 155 6.34 8.21 -18.20
CA THR A 155 7.61 8.18 -17.45
C THR A 155 8.02 9.54 -16.87
N LEU A 156 7.46 10.64 -17.40
CA LEU A 156 7.77 12.00 -16.97
C LEU A 156 7.49 12.24 -15.47
N THR A 157 6.48 11.59 -14.89
CA THR A 157 6.17 11.72 -13.46
C THR A 157 7.24 11.07 -12.59
N PHE A 158 7.74 9.90 -13.01
CA PHE A 158 8.85 9.22 -12.34
C PHE A 158 10.12 10.04 -12.46
N PHE A 159 10.43 10.56 -13.66
CA PHE A 159 11.57 11.45 -13.86
C PHE A 159 11.50 12.69 -12.96
N ALA A 160 10.34 13.36 -12.87
CA ALA A 160 10.17 14.52 -12.02
C ALA A 160 10.32 14.19 -10.52
N HIS A 161 9.85 13.00 -10.11
CA HIS A 161 10.02 12.52 -8.74
C HIS A 161 11.48 12.20 -8.42
N GLU A 162 12.16 11.40 -9.25
CA GLU A 162 13.54 10.97 -9.00
C GLU A 162 14.55 12.10 -9.14
N ARG A 163 14.36 13.01 -10.11
CA ARG A 163 15.31 14.09 -10.39
C ARG A 163 15.12 15.32 -9.51
N PHE A 164 13.87 15.68 -9.20
CA PHE A 164 13.53 16.93 -8.52
C PHE A 164 12.74 16.74 -7.22
N ASN A 165 12.54 15.49 -6.76
CA ASN A 165 11.74 15.16 -5.59
C ASN A 165 10.32 15.72 -5.63
N PHE A 166 9.71 15.78 -6.83
CA PHE A 166 8.34 16.29 -6.96
C PHE A 166 7.36 15.38 -6.22
N ASN A 167 6.60 15.97 -5.30
CA ASN A 167 5.46 15.32 -4.67
C ASN A 167 4.23 15.30 -5.59
N SER A 168 3.17 14.56 -5.22
CA SER A 168 1.97 14.41 -6.05
C SER A 168 1.30 15.74 -6.41
N MET A 169 1.35 16.74 -5.52
CA MET A 169 0.79 18.07 -5.77
C MET A 169 1.61 18.84 -6.81
N GLN A 170 2.94 18.77 -6.74
CA GLN A 170 3.84 19.39 -7.72
C GLN A 170 3.71 18.72 -9.09
N GLN A 171 3.55 17.40 -9.16
CA GLN A 171 3.23 16.69 -10.40
C GLN A 171 1.86 17.12 -10.96
N GLY A 172 0.86 17.33 -10.09
CA GLY A 172 -0.42 17.91 -10.48
C GLY A 172 -0.28 19.31 -11.10
N LYS A 173 0.50 20.19 -10.47
CA LYS A 173 0.82 21.54 -11.00
C LYS A 173 1.54 21.47 -12.35
N MET A 174 2.43 20.50 -12.54
CA MET A 174 3.13 20.26 -13.82
C MET A 174 2.14 19.89 -14.94
N PHE A 175 1.21 18.97 -14.71
CA PHE A 175 0.19 18.62 -15.71
C PHE A 175 -0.84 19.73 -15.95
N PHE A 176 -1.19 20.48 -14.91
CA PHE A 176 -2.02 21.68 -15.04
C PHE A 176 -1.33 22.69 -15.97
N TYR A 177 -0.05 22.96 -15.75
CA TYR A 177 0.77 23.83 -16.58
C TYR A 177 0.77 23.37 -18.05
N ILE A 178 1.09 22.09 -18.30
CA ILE A 178 1.07 21.48 -19.64
C ILE A 178 -0.30 21.66 -20.31
N GLY A 179 -1.38 21.38 -19.59
CA GLY A 179 -2.74 21.45 -20.12
C GLY A 179 -3.19 22.87 -20.49
N ILE A 180 -2.86 23.88 -19.69
CA ILE A 180 -3.15 25.29 -20.01
C ILE A 180 -2.49 25.70 -21.33
N ILE A 181 -1.26 25.25 -21.55
CA ILE A 181 -0.57 25.59 -22.79
C ILE A 181 -1.20 24.86 -23.98
N MET A 182 -1.57 23.58 -23.82
CA MET A 182 -2.28 22.85 -24.86
C MET A 182 -3.57 23.56 -25.28
N ILE A 183 -4.32 24.11 -24.32
CA ILE A 183 -5.51 24.94 -24.56
C ILE A 183 -5.16 26.17 -25.41
N ILE A 184 -4.12 26.93 -25.05
CA ILE A 184 -3.71 28.14 -25.77
C ILE A 184 -3.31 27.82 -27.22
N ILE A 185 -2.52 26.78 -27.44
CA ILE A 185 -2.05 26.45 -28.79
C ILE A 185 -3.13 25.82 -29.65
N GLN A 186 -3.97 24.93 -29.09
CA GLN A 186 -5.06 24.34 -29.86
C GLN A 186 -6.12 25.38 -30.20
N GLY A 187 -6.51 26.22 -29.24
CA GLY A 187 -7.47 27.30 -29.45
C GLY A 187 -6.95 28.44 -30.34
N GLY A 188 -5.64 28.72 -30.28
CA GLY A 188 -5.00 29.83 -30.99
C GLY A 188 -4.33 29.44 -32.30
N TYR A 189 -3.26 28.63 -32.23
CA TYR A 189 -2.39 28.32 -33.37
C TYR A 189 -2.96 27.23 -34.27
N VAL A 190 -3.28 26.04 -33.72
CA VAL A 190 -3.72 24.87 -34.50
C VAL A 190 -4.99 25.17 -35.28
N ARG A 191 -5.92 25.89 -34.65
CA ARG A 191 -7.18 26.32 -35.27
C ARG A 191 -6.98 27.15 -36.54
N LYS A 192 -5.87 27.87 -36.69
CA LYS A 192 -5.60 28.76 -37.83
C LYS A 192 -4.79 28.09 -38.96
N ILE A 193 -4.41 26.82 -38.81
CA ILE A 193 -3.60 26.10 -39.80
C ILE A 193 -4.47 25.70 -41.00
N LYS A 194 -4.07 26.15 -42.19
CA LYS A 194 -4.69 25.75 -43.48
C LYS A 194 -4.47 24.26 -43.77
N THR A 195 -5.44 23.61 -44.43
CA THR A 195 -5.43 22.17 -44.74
C THR A 195 -4.16 21.72 -45.48
N GLU A 196 -3.70 22.49 -46.45
CA GLU A 196 -2.46 22.27 -47.21
C GLU A 196 -1.18 22.24 -46.34
N LYS A 197 -1.15 22.95 -45.22
CA LYS A 197 0.01 23.04 -44.32
C LYS A 197 -0.02 22.01 -43.20
N GLN A 198 -1.10 21.24 -43.04
CA GLN A 198 -1.28 20.29 -41.93
C GLN A 198 -0.16 19.25 -41.86
N LYS A 199 0.21 18.65 -42.99
CA LYS A 199 1.31 17.69 -43.07
C LYS A 199 2.67 18.30 -42.67
N ALA A 200 2.98 19.50 -43.18
CA ALA A 200 4.23 20.19 -42.87
C ALA A 200 4.30 20.58 -41.38
N THR A 201 3.19 21.05 -40.82
CA THR A 201 3.10 21.40 -39.39
C THR A 201 3.20 20.17 -38.49
N ALA A 202 2.57 19.05 -38.86
CA ALA A 202 2.72 17.79 -38.13
C ALA A 202 4.18 17.31 -38.13
N SER A 203 4.87 17.38 -39.28
CA SER A 203 6.29 17.00 -39.36
C SER A 203 7.17 17.87 -38.48
N LYS A 204 6.95 19.20 -38.48
CA LYS A 204 7.65 20.12 -37.58
C LYS A 204 7.36 19.79 -36.12
N GLY A 205 6.10 19.52 -35.77
CA GLY A 205 5.69 19.13 -34.42
C GLY A 205 6.44 17.89 -33.91
N ILE A 206 6.63 16.87 -34.76
CA ILE A 206 7.38 15.66 -34.40
C ILE A 206 8.86 15.99 -34.11
N THR A 207 9.52 16.77 -34.96
CA THR A 207 10.93 17.18 -34.75
C THR A 207 11.09 17.99 -33.46
N VAL A 208 10.16 18.91 -33.20
CA VAL A 208 10.15 19.70 -31.95
C VAL A 208 9.97 18.79 -30.74
N SER A 209 9.09 17.79 -30.83
CA SER A 209 8.87 16.82 -29.75
C SER A 209 10.17 16.14 -29.33
N LEU A 210 10.98 15.74 -30.31
CA LEU A 210 12.26 15.09 -30.06
C LEU A 210 13.22 16.03 -29.32
N ILE A 211 13.34 17.28 -29.78
CA ILE A 211 14.19 18.29 -29.14
C ILE A 211 13.71 18.57 -27.70
N SER A 212 12.40 18.68 -27.49
CA SER A 212 11.82 18.91 -26.17
C SER A 212 12.12 17.78 -25.20
N PHE A 213 11.96 16.52 -25.60
CA PHE A 213 12.26 15.39 -24.72
C PHE A 213 13.76 15.27 -24.42
N LEU A 214 14.63 15.60 -25.37
CA LEU A 214 16.08 15.69 -25.12
C LEU A 214 16.41 16.81 -24.12
N ALA A 215 15.80 18.00 -24.26
CA ALA A 215 15.99 19.10 -23.32
C ALA A 215 15.47 18.77 -21.91
N ILE A 216 14.30 18.11 -21.81
CA ILE A 216 13.75 17.61 -20.54
C ILE A 216 14.75 16.64 -19.88
N SER A 217 15.33 15.71 -20.65
CA SER A 217 16.30 14.75 -20.15
C SER A 217 17.58 15.40 -19.61
N LEU A 218 17.98 16.56 -20.13
CA LEU A 218 19.17 17.30 -19.72
C LEU A 218 18.89 18.31 -18.58
N ALA A 219 17.66 18.40 -18.10
CA ALA A 219 17.30 19.40 -17.09
C ALA A 219 17.99 19.16 -15.74
N TRP A 220 18.80 20.12 -15.32
CA TRP A 220 19.51 20.11 -14.03
C TRP A 220 18.80 20.91 -12.94
N ASN A 221 17.88 21.80 -13.28
CA ASN A 221 17.10 22.57 -12.31
C ASN A 221 15.63 22.66 -12.73
N VAL A 222 14.78 23.01 -11.76
CA VAL A 222 13.33 23.12 -11.95
C VAL A 222 12.96 24.18 -12.99
N TYR A 223 13.68 25.30 -13.06
CA TYR A 223 13.42 26.36 -14.03
C TYR A 223 13.70 25.93 -15.47
N TYR A 224 14.80 25.19 -15.71
CA TYR A 224 15.16 24.62 -17.00
C TYR A 224 14.24 23.46 -17.36
N PHE A 225 13.76 22.70 -16.37
CA PHE A 225 12.74 21.68 -16.56
C PHE A 225 11.40 22.29 -17.02
N TYR A 226 10.89 23.29 -16.31
CA TYR A 226 9.71 24.04 -16.75
C TYR A 226 9.98 24.77 -18.06
N GLY A 227 11.15 25.36 -18.27
CA GLY A 227 11.56 25.98 -19.54
C GLY A 227 11.59 24.99 -20.71
N SER A 228 12.00 23.74 -20.48
CA SER A 228 11.97 22.65 -21.47
C SER A 228 10.53 22.17 -21.71
N LEU A 229 9.71 22.14 -20.66
CA LEU A 229 8.26 21.96 -20.76
C LEU A 229 7.56 23.13 -21.46
N THR A 230 8.15 24.34 -21.46
CA THR A 230 7.70 25.54 -22.18
C THR A 230 8.18 25.53 -23.64
N LEU A 231 9.39 25.04 -23.93
CA LEU A 231 9.85 24.77 -25.29
C LEU A 231 9.02 23.68 -25.96
N TYR A 232 8.50 22.77 -25.15
CA TYR A 232 7.41 21.86 -25.50
C TYR A 232 6.06 22.57 -25.75
N SER A 233 5.95 23.90 -25.55
CA SER A 233 4.71 24.63 -25.29
C SER A 233 4.52 26.01 -25.96
N LEU A 234 5.55 26.77 -26.33
CA LEU A 234 5.37 28.16 -26.78
C LEU A 234 6.21 28.46 -28.03
N GLY A 235 5.59 28.29 -29.19
CA GLY A 235 6.28 28.40 -30.47
C GLY A 235 6.24 29.75 -31.19
N LYS A 236 5.65 30.83 -30.63
CA LYS A 236 5.45 32.09 -31.38
C LYS A 236 5.28 33.39 -30.57
N VAL A 237 5.84 33.52 -29.37
CA VAL A 237 5.81 34.81 -28.61
C VAL A 237 7.17 35.52 -28.55
N LEU A 238 8.29 34.83 -28.79
CA LEU A 238 9.64 35.42 -28.72
C LEU A 238 10.20 35.94 -30.05
N GLU A 239 9.47 35.82 -31.16
CA GLU A 239 9.96 36.27 -32.48
C GLU A 239 9.98 37.80 -32.63
N LYS A 240 9.45 38.57 -31.67
CA LYS A 240 9.40 40.04 -31.74
C LYS A 240 10.39 40.77 -30.82
N PHE A 241 11.18 40.06 -29.99
CA PHE A 241 12.01 40.71 -28.97
C PHE A 241 13.53 40.43 -29.03
N CYS A 242 13.99 39.44 -29.80
CA CYS A 242 15.43 39.18 -29.93
C CYS A 242 15.83 39.01 -31.40
N ASN A 243 16.59 39.97 -31.93
CA ASN A 243 17.35 39.86 -33.19
C ASN A 243 18.50 38.85 -33.03
N PHE A 244 18.19 37.56 -32.92
CA PHE A 244 19.18 36.49 -33.01
C PHE A 244 18.76 35.49 -34.07
N ASN A 245 19.45 35.53 -35.21
CA ASN A 245 19.35 34.56 -36.29
C ASN A 245 19.98 33.23 -35.86
N SER A 246 19.24 32.44 -35.07
CA SER A 246 19.27 30.97 -35.07
C SER A 246 18.37 30.44 -33.95
N ILE A 247 17.50 29.48 -34.30
CA ILE A 247 16.54 28.76 -33.45
C ILE A 247 15.24 29.54 -33.19
N SER A 248 14.35 29.55 -34.18
CA SER A 248 12.97 30.04 -34.07
C SER A 248 11.97 28.96 -34.50
N ALA A 249 10.90 28.83 -33.71
CA ALA A 249 9.67 28.00 -33.84
C ALA A 249 9.68 26.57 -33.24
N CYS A 250 9.31 26.44 -31.95
CA CYS A 250 8.97 25.14 -31.32
C CYS A 250 7.54 25.13 -30.75
N ASN A 251 6.66 24.39 -31.44
CA ASN A 251 5.21 24.33 -31.28
C ASN A 251 4.81 22.93 -30.77
N ILE A 252 3.85 22.82 -29.84
CA ILE A 252 3.43 21.60 -29.09
C ILE A 252 3.36 20.31 -29.93
N ALA A 253 4.06 19.28 -29.46
CA ALA A 253 4.08 17.93 -30.02
C ALA A 253 2.68 17.30 -30.20
N SER A 254 2.01 16.85 -29.14
CA SER A 254 0.78 16.05 -29.25
C SER A 254 -0.44 16.89 -29.64
N GLY A 255 -0.54 18.08 -29.05
CA GLY A 255 -1.62 19.03 -29.27
C GLY A 255 -1.71 19.55 -30.71
N ILE A 256 -0.62 19.49 -31.48
CA ILE A 256 -0.58 19.84 -32.90
C ILE A 256 -0.57 18.58 -33.76
N VAL A 257 0.32 17.62 -33.50
CA VAL A 257 0.50 16.43 -34.35
C VAL A 257 -0.78 15.61 -34.45
N VAL A 258 -1.51 15.38 -33.34
CA VAL A 258 -2.73 14.57 -33.37
C VAL A 258 -3.84 15.24 -34.19
N PRO A 259 -4.23 16.52 -33.95
CA PRO A 259 -5.21 17.19 -34.79
C PRO A 259 -4.78 17.33 -36.26
N CYS A 260 -3.51 17.65 -36.54
CA CYS A 260 -3.01 17.81 -37.90
C CYS A 260 -3.05 16.49 -38.68
N LEU A 261 -2.58 15.38 -38.10
CA LEU A 261 -2.64 14.05 -38.74
C LEU A 261 -4.07 13.57 -38.94
N THR A 262 -4.95 13.80 -37.97
CA THR A 262 -6.38 13.45 -38.07
C THR A 262 -7.08 14.26 -39.17
N THR A 263 -6.76 15.55 -39.28
CA THR A 263 -7.28 16.43 -40.34
C THR A 263 -6.79 15.99 -41.72
N GLU A 264 -5.49 15.72 -41.87
CA GLU A 264 -4.88 15.28 -43.13
C GLU A 264 -5.48 13.96 -43.63
N VAL A 265 -5.76 13.01 -42.75
CA VAL A 265 -6.39 11.74 -43.15
C VAL A 265 -7.87 11.92 -43.47
N SER A 266 -8.59 12.72 -42.69
CA SER A 266 -10.03 12.97 -42.95
C SER A 266 -10.30 13.79 -44.21
N SER A 267 -9.33 14.59 -44.69
CA SER A 267 -9.48 15.39 -45.92
C SER A 267 -9.39 14.57 -47.20
N GLN A 268 -8.79 13.37 -47.14
CA GLN A 268 -8.50 12.53 -48.32
C GLN A 268 -9.54 11.45 -48.60
N VAL A 269 -10.54 11.30 -47.72
CA VAL A 269 -11.47 10.16 -47.75
C VAL A 269 -12.89 10.65 -48.04
N SER A 270 -13.63 9.84 -48.80
CA SER A 270 -15.03 10.09 -49.11
C SER A 270 -15.90 10.10 -47.85
N PRO A 271 -16.99 10.89 -47.80
CA PRO A 271 -17.86 10.98 -46.62
C PRO A 271 -18.43 9.65 -46.10
N THR A 272 -18.50 8.62 -46.93
CA THR A 272 -19.03 7.30 -46.55
C THR A 272 -18.05 6.47 -45.72
N GLU A 273 -16.74 6.63 -45.92
CA GLU A 273 -15.71 5.82 -45.26
C GLU A 273 -14.99 6.56 -44.11
N LYS A 274 -15.30 7.84 -43.90
CA LYS A 274 -14.68 8.69 -42.87
C LYS A 274 -14.75 8.09 -41.47
N GLY A 275 -15.94 7.64 -41.05
CA GLY A 275 -16.14 7.07 -39.71
C GLY A 275 -15.26 5.85 -39.47
N SER A 276 -15.16 4.96 -40.47
CA SER A 276 -14.30 3.79 -40.43
C SER A 276 -12.81 4.17 -40.35
N VAL A 277 -12.35 5.12 -41.16
CA VAL A 277 -10.95 5.56 -41.17
C VAL A 277 -10.55 6.19 -39.84
N LEU A 278 -11.37 7.11 -39.33
CA LEU A 278 -11.13 7.78 -38.04
C LEU A 278 -11.23 6.80 -36.87
N GLY A 279 -12.12 5.81 -36.96
CA GLY A 279 -12.21 4.71 -36.00
C GLY A 279 -10.93 3.87 -35.95
N ILE A 280 -10.38 3.47 -37.10
CA ILE A 280 -9.10 2.75 -37.17
C ILE A 280 -7.95 3.62 -36.64
N PHE A 281 -7.91 4.90 -37.00
CA PHE A 281 -6.93 5.85 -36.47
C PHE A 281 -6.97 5.89 -34.94
N ARG A 282 -8.17 6.01 -34.37
CA ARG A 282 -8.36 6.03 -32.91
C ARG A 282 -7.96 4.72 -32.25
N ALA A 283 -8.26 3.57 -32.88
CA ALA A 283 -7.87 2.25 -32.41
C ALA A 283 -6.34 2.10 -32.37
N LEU A 284 -5.63 2.53 -33.42
CA LEU A 284 -4.15 2.58 -33.44
C LEU A 284 -3.62 3.47 -32.31
N GLY A 285 -4.23 4.64 -32.09
CA GLY A 285 -3.84 5.54 -31.00
C GLY A 285 -4.12 5.01 -29.59
N SER A 286 -5.15 4.16 -29.43
CA SER A 286 -5.44 3.45 -28.17
C SER A 286 -4.47 2.30 -27.95
N LEU A 287 -4.14 1.54 -28.99
CA LEU A 287 -3.13 0.48 -28.94
C LEU A 287 -1.76 1.05 -28.56
N ALA A 288 -1.37 2.17 -29.18
CA ALA A 288 -0.15 2.89 -28.86
C ALA A 288 -0.07 3.29 -27.37
N ARG A 289 -1.17 3.81 -26.81
CA ARG A 289 -1.27 4.19 -25.39
C ARG A 289 -1.35 3.02 -24.42
N ALA A 290 -1.77 1.85 -24.88
CA ALA A 290 -1.78 0.65 -24.06
C ALA A 290 -0.36 0.06 -23.91
N ILE A 291 0.41 0.04 -25.00
CA ILE A 291 1.73 -0.60 -25.06
C ILE A 291 2.86 0.37 -24.71
N GLY A 292 2.74 1.65 -25.11
CA GLY A 292 3.77 2.68 -24.95
C GLY A 292 4.29 2.83 -23.51
N PRO A 293 3.42 3.05 -22.51
CA PRO A 293 3.82 3.13 -21.10
C PRO A 293 4.56 1.88 -20.62
N VAL A 294 4.08 0.68 -20.97
CA VAL A 294 4.70 -0.59 -20.56
C VAL A 294 6.12 -0.68 -21.12
N CYS A 295 6.29 -0.43 -22.42
CA CYS A 295 7.62 -0.47 -23.05
C CYS A 295 8.56 0.60 -22.49
N ALA A 296 8.11 1.84 -22.34
CA ALA A 296 8.94 2.93 -21.83
C ALA A 296 9.37 2.70 -20.38
N SER A 297 8.47 2.24 -19.51
CA SER A 297 8.81 1.88 -18.14
C SER A 297 9.80 0.72 -18.09
N THR A 298 9.58 -0.34 -18.87
CA THR A 298 10.52 -1.48 -18.94
C THR A 298 11.89 -1.05 -19.45
N VAL A 299 11.97 -0.23 -20.49
CA VAL A 299 13.25 0.29 -21.00
C VAL A 299 13.92 1.19 -19.97
N SER A 300 13.18 2.08 -19.30
CA SER A 300 13.74 2.92 -18.23
C SER A 300 14.32 2.08 -17.09
N SER A 301 13.61 1.05 -16.66
CA SER A 301 14.09 0.12 -15.62
C SER A 301 15.27 -0.72 -16.10
N ILE A 302 15.25 -1.21 -17.34
CA ILE A 302 16.36 -1.98 -17.92
C ILE A 302 17.58 -1.10 -18.11
N VAL A 303 17.45 0.15 -18.54
CA VAL A 303 18.59 1.08 -18.70
C VAL A 303 19.13 1.48 -17.34
N PHE A 304 18.30 1.66 -16.32
CA PHE A 304 18.75 1.84 -14.94
C PHE A 304 19.55 0.62 -14.46
N ILE A 305 19.00 -0.60 -14.66
CA ILE A 305 19.69 -1.85 -14.38
C ILE A 305 20.96 -1.97 -15.24
N PHE A 306 20.94 -1.54 -16.50
CA PHE A 306 22.06 -1.62 -17.44
C PHE A 306 23.13 -0.59 -17.11
N LEU A 307 22.81 0.58 -16.57
CA LEU A 307 23.79 1.56 -16.07
C LEU A 307 24.43 1.04 -14.78
N CYS A 308 23.64 0.48 -13.87
CA CYS A 308 24.17 -0.25 -12.71
C CYS A 308 25.01 -1.46 -13.13
N ILE A 309 24.62 -2.14 -14.23
CA ILE A 309 25.37 -3.24 -14.81
C ILE A 309 26.58 -2.74 -15.59
N VAL A 310 26.59 -1.57 -16.24
CA VAL A 310 27.73 -1.03 -17.01
C VAL A 310 28.83 -0.54 -16.07
N ASP A 311 28.47 0.02 -14.92
CA ASP A 311 29.39 0.18 -13.79
C ASP A 311 29.96 -1.17 -13.33
N MET A 312 29.19 -2.26 -13.42
CA MET A 312 29.67 -3.65 -13.24
C MET A 312 30.33 -4.27 -14.49
N HIS A 313 30.10 -3.75 -15.69
CA HIS A 313 30.48 -4.34 -16.98
C HIS A 313 31.86 -3.87 -17.41
N ILE A 314 32.26 -2.67 -16.97
CA ILE A 314 33.67 -2.24 -16.96
C ILE A 314 34.51 -3.22 -16.11
N PHE A 315 33.93 -3.87 -15.10
CA PHE A 315 34.58 -4.95 -14.34
C PHE A 315 34.46 -6.33 -15.03
N TYR A 316 33.30 -6.65 -15.63
CA TYR A 316 33.03 -7.91 -16.34
C TYR A 316 33.85 -8.10 -17.63
N PHE A 317 34.13 -7.04 -18.38
CA PHE A 317 34.81 -7.13 -19.68
C PHE A 317 36.29 -7.55 -19.56
N TYR A 318 36.93 -7.32 -18.40
CA TYR A 318 38.33 -7.72 -18.19
C TYR A 318 38.47 -9.16 -17.66
N HIS A 319 37.49 -9.72 -16.94
CA HIS A 319 37.63 -11.05 -16.30
C HIS A 319 36.31 -11.85 -16.15
N PRO A 320 35.70 -12.35 -17.24
CA PRO A 320 34.44 -13.11 -17.19
C PRO A 320 34.55 -14.45 -16.44
N GLU A 321 35.70 -15.12 -16.52
CA GLU A 321 35.92 -16.39 -15.80
C GLU A 321 36.04 -16.19 -14.28
N LEU A 322 36.62 -15.07 -13.86
CA LEU A 322 36.74 -14.71 -12.45
C LEU A 322 35.37 -14.38 -11.86
N PHE A 323 34.49 -13.74 -12.62
CA PHE A 323 33.12 -13.43 -12.19
C PHE A 323 32.24 -14.68 -12.09
N ILE A 324 32.28 -15.58 -13.09
CA ILE A 324 31.54 -16.84 -13.05
C ILE A 324 32.07 -17.74 -11.92
N CYS A 325 33.40 -17.80 -11.72
CA CYS A 325 34.00 -18.51 -10.60
C CYS A 325 33.58 -17.88 -9.26
N ALA A 326 33.70 -16.56 -9.10
CA ALA A 326 33.31 -15.87 -7.88
C ALA A 326 31.82 -16.05 -7.56
N PHE A 327 30.94 -15.93 -8.55
CA PHE A 327 29.51 -16.15 -8.38
C PHE A 327 29.21 -17.62 -8.02
N SER A 328 29.85 -18.57 -8.70
CA SER A 328 29.68 -20.00 -8.42
C SER A 328 30.20 -20.38 -7.03
N VAL A 329 31.36 -19.85 -6.63
CA VAL A 329 31.94 -20.05 -5.29
C VAL A 329 31.04 -19.43 -4.23
N CYS A 330 30.55 -18.21 -4.42
CA CYS A 330 29.60 -17.57 -3.52
C CYS A 330 28.28 -18.37 -3.41
N PHE A 331 27.76 -18.88 -4.52
CA PHE A 331 26.55 -19.70 -4.54
C PHE A 331 26.76 -21.05 -3.82
N ILE A 332 27.89 -21.72 -4.04
CA ILE A 332 28.23 -22.97 -3.33
C ILE A 332 28.39 -22.70 -1.83
N LEU A 333 29.09 -21.63 -1.45
CA LEU A 333 29.25 -21.24 -0.05
C LEU A 333 27.89 -20.96 0.61
N MET A 334 26.99 -20.30 -0.11
CA MET A 334 25.62 -20.05 0.33
C MET A 334 24.84 -21.36 0.59
N LEU A 335 24.94 -22.33 -0.33
CA LEU A 335 24.31 -23.64 -0.16
C LEU A 335 24.89 -24.41 1.03
N ILE A 336 26.21 -24.35 1.24
CA ILE A 336 26.87 -24.97 2.39
C ILE A 336 26.36 -24.35 3.70
N ILE A 337 26.31 -23.01 3.78
CA ILE A 337 25.79 -22.31 4.95
C ILE A 337 24.33 -22.68 5.21
N ALA A 338 23.48 -22.67 4.18
CA ALA A 338 22.08 -23.07 4.28
C ALA A 338 21.94 -24.53 4.76
N PHE A 339 22.74 -25.45 4.22
CA PHE A 339 22.76 -26.85 4.65
C PHE A 339 23.12 -26.99 6.13
N PHE A 340 24.16 -26.30 6.62
CA PHE A 340 24.54 -26.34 8.04
C PHE A 340 23.45 -25.74 8.94
N ILE A 341 22.80 -24.66 8.53
CA ILE A 341 21.68 -24.06 9.28
C ILE A 341 20.51 -25.05 9.37
N ILE A 342 20.13 -25.67 8.25
CA ILE A 342 19.06 -26.68 8.19
C ILE A 342 19.39 -27.88 9.06
N LEU A 343 20.63 -28.39 8.99
CA LEU A 343 21.09 -29.53 9.78
C LEU A 343 21.00 -29.23 11.28
N MET A 344 21.49 -28.06 11.71
CA MET A 344 21.42 -27.65 13.11
C MET A 344 19.98 -27.43 13.59
N ALA A 345 19.13 -26.83 12.75
CA ALA A 345 17.72 -26.66 13.05
C ALA A 345 16.99 -28.01 13.20
N ALA A 346 17.31 -28.99 12.35
CA ALA A 346 16.74 -30.33 12.40
C ALA A 346 17.07 -31.05 13.72
N PHE A 347 18.32 -30.93 14.21
CA PHE A 347 18.71 -31.48 15.50
C PHE A 347 18.30 -30.62 16.71
N GLY A 348 17.71 -29.45 16.49
CA GLY A 348 17.38 -28.50 17.56
C GLY A 348 18.60 -27.97 18.33
N LYS A 349 19.79 -28.01 17.72
CA LYS A 349 21.04 -27.51 18.33
C LYS A 349 21.39 -26.13 17.80
N SER A 350 22.16 -25.37 18.58
CA SER A 350 22.73 -24.08 18.16
C SER A 350 24.22 -24.09 18.43
N THR A 351 25.04 -23.75 17.44
CA THR A 351 26.51 -23.70 17.52
C THR A 351 27.02 -22.43 18.22
N GLY A 352 26.14 -21.63 18.84
CA GLY A 352 26.48 -20.34 19.45
C GLY A 352 26.72 -19.20 18.44
N LEU A 353 26.98 -19.52 17.17
CA LEU A 353 27.22 -18.56 16.07
C LEU A 353 26.09 -17.53 15.93
N ARG A 354 24.83 -17.97 16.11
CA ARG A 354 23.65 -17.09 16.09
C ARG A 354 23.69 -16.03 17.19
N ARG A 355 24.11 -16.40 18.40
CA ARG A 355 24.23 -15.47 19.53
C ARG A 355 25.38 -14.49 19.32
N MET A 356 26.48 -14.94 18.73
CA MET A 356 27.57 -14.05 18.31
C MET A 356 27.11 -13.05 17.25
N TYR A 357 26.37 -13.50 16.23
CA TYR A 357 25.82 -12.61 15.19
C TYR A 357 24.88 -11.54 15.77
N VAL A 358 23.93 -11.92 16.62
CA VAL A 358 23.02 -11.01 17.32
C VAL A 358 23.80 -10.00 18.17
N ASN A 359 24.79 -10.45 18.95
CA ASN A 359 25.62 -9.57 19.77
C ASN A 359 26.46 -8.59 18.93
N THR A 360 27.00 -9.03 17.79
CA THR A 360 27.74 -8.16 16.86
C THR A 360 26.83 -7.08 16.28
N LEU A 361 25.63 -7.44 15.85
CA LEU A 361 24.64 -6.47 15.35
C LEU A 361 24.24 -5.45 16.42
N LEU A 362 24.06 -5.86 17.67
CA LEU A 362 23.77 -4.93 18.77
C LEU A 362 24.89 -3.90 18.95
N ARG A 363 26.15 -4.34 18.91
CA ARG A 363 27.30 -3.42 18.99
C ARG A 363 27.31 -2.43 17.82
N ILE A 364 26.96 -2.88 16.61
CA ILE A 364 26.84 -2.02 15.43
C ILE A 364 25.71 -1.01 15.61
N PHE A 365 24.52 -1.44 16.05
CA PHE A 365 23.39 -0.54 16.26
C PHE A 365 23.66 0.48 17.37
N GLN A 366 24.32 0.08 18.46
CA GLN A 366 24.80 0.98 19.50
C GLN A 366 25.75 2.03 18.92
N TRP A 367 26.75 1.61 18.14
CA TRP A 367 27.68 2.54 17.50
C TRP A 367 26.97 3.52 16.56
N VAL A 368 26.01 3.06 15.76
CA VAL A 368 25.19 3.92 14.88
C VAL A 368 24.42 4.96 15.70
N HIS A 369 23.75 4.52 16.77
CA HIS A 369 22.99 5.40 17.65
C HIS A 369 23.87 6.48 18.30
N TRP A 370 25.03 6.10 18.84
CA TRP A 370 26.02 7.04 19.38
C TRP A 370 26.47 8.08 18.35
N ASN A 371 26.71 7.67 17.10
CA ASN A 371 27.10 8.59 16.03
C ASN A 371 25.98 9.58 15.68
N ILE A 372 24.71 9.14 15.68
CA ILE A 372 23.55 10.01 15.43
C ILE A 372 23.44 11.07 16.54
N ILE A 373 23.49 10.65 17.81
CA ILE A 373 23.42 11.56 18.96
C ILE A 373 24.59 12.56 18.95
N SER A 374 25.82 12.08 18.75
CA SER A 374 26.97 12.99 18.68
C SER A 374 26.86 14.01 17.54
N SER A 375 26.21 13.64 16.44
CA SER A 375 25.97 14.56 15.32
C SER A 375 24.87 15.57 15.64
N SER A 376 23.78 15.16 16.32
CA SER A 376 22.72 16.08 16.74
C SER A 376 23.20 17.05 17.81
N GLN A 377 24.01 16.60 18.76
CA GLN A 377 24.64 17.45 19.79
C GLN A 377 25.56 18.52 19.22
N ILE A 378 26.25 18.25 18.09
CA ILE A 378 27.06 19.26 17.39
C ILE A 378 26.17 20.33 16.74
N TYR A 379 24.99 19.94 16.24
CA TYR A 379 24.02 20.88 15.66
C TYR A 379 23.35 21.74 16.73
N GLU A 380 22.98 21.17 17.89
CA GLU A 380 22.43 21.92 19.03
C GLU A 380 23.47 22.81 19.72
N LYS A 381 24.75 22.41 19.79
CA LYS A 381 25.82 23.30 20.28
C LYS A 381 26.05 24.55 19.41
N CYS A 382 25.56 24.56 18.17
CA CYS A 382 25.56 25.75 17.33
C CYS A 382 24.36 26.67 17.59
N ASP A 383 23.36 26.24 18.36
CA ASP A 383 22.11 26.96 18.67
C ASP A 383 21.85 26.99 20.21
N SER A 384 22.65 27.78 20.93
CA SER A 384 22.41 28.40 22.27
C SER A 384 22.48 27.61 23.62
N SER A 385 23.19 28.24 24.57
CA SER A 385 23.17 28.22 26.07
C SER A 385 23.09 26.90 26.88
N ASP A 386 24.28 26.50 27.34
CA ASP A 386 24.79 25.68 28.47
C ASP A 386 23.93 25.13 29.65
N GLU A 387 22.59 25.15 29.70
CA GLU A 387 21.84 24.56 30.85
C GLU A 387 21.17 23.20 30.58
N GLU A 388 21.07 22.74 29.33
CA GLU A 388 20.32 21.51 28.96
C GLU A 388 21.18 20.22 28.89
N PHE A 389 22.43 20.29 29.38
CA PHE A 389 23.45 19.26 29.14
C PHE A 389 23.38 18.05 30.09
N ASP A 390 22.80 18.19 31.29
CA ASP A 390 22.86 17.15 32.33
C ASP A 390 21.70 16.13 32.27
N GLU A 391 20.46 16.56 31.93
CA GLU A 391 19.30 15.66 31.86
C GLU A 391 19.36 14.62 30.72
N ASN A 392 19.99 14.99 29.61
CA ASN A 392 20.12 14.12 28.43
C ASN A 392 21.13 12.98 28.64
N HIS A 393 22.10 13.15 29.57
CA HIS A 393 23.08 12.12 29.90
C HIS A 393 22.47 11.00 30.75
N GLU A 394 21.56 11.35 31.66
CA GLU A 394 20.88 10.40 32.54
C GLU A 394 19.90 9.51 31.76
N ARG A 395 19.14 10.09 30.81
CA ARG A 395 18.27 9.32 29.87
C ARG A 395 19.03 8.30 29.04
N ALA A 396 20.25 8.62 28.59
CA ALA A 396 21.08 7.71 27.81
C ALA A 396 21.59 6.51 28.63
N SER A 397 21.82 6.70 29.93
CA SER A 397 22.31 5.65 30.84
C SER A 397 21.23 4.63 31.23
N ILE A 398 19.98 5.09 31.46
CA ILE A 398 18.82 4.25 31.77
C ILE A 398 18.46 3.31 30.59
N PHE A 399 18.77 3.75 29.37
CA PHE A 399 18.45 3.10 28.11
C PHE A 399 19.27 1.83 27.78
N LEU A 400 20.46 1.69 28.38
CA LEU A 400 21.35 0.53 28.17
C LEU A 400 20.89 -0.74 28.92
N ASN A 401 20.06 -0.59 29.95
CA ASN A 401 19.67 -1.69 30.84
C ASN A 401 18.40 -2.48 30.42
N GLY A 402 17.80 -2.16 29.28
CA GLY A 402 16.79 -3.03 28.64
C GLY A 402 15.47 -3.22 29.41
N SER A 403 15.28 -2.62 30.58
CA SER A 403 14.00 -2.56 31.27
C SER A 403 13.31 -1.23 30.93
N ILE A 404 12.54 -1.21 29.85
CA ILE A 404 11.59 -0.13 29.64
C ILE A 404 10.43 -0.39 30.60
N ASP A 405 10.46 0.29 31.74
CA ASP A 405 9.30 0.37 32.62
C ASP A 405 8.24 1.19 31.87
N ALA A 406 7.16 0.54 31.46
CA ALA A 406 6.17 1.06 30.51
C ALA A 406 5.32 2.23 31.04
N LYS A 407 5.69 2.81 32.19
CA LYS A 407 4.94 3.86 32.89
C LYS A 407 5.46 5.28 32.69
N GLN A 408 6.59 5.50 32.04
CA GLN A 408 7.32 6.78 32.15
C GLN A 408 7.50 7.62 30.87
N ASN A 409 6.89 7.23 29.74
CA ASN A 409 6.97 8.04 28.51
C ASN A 409 5.57 8.49 28.06
N HIS A 410 4.92 9.31 28.89
CA HIS A 410 3.78 10.09 28.43
C HIS A 410 4.28 11.44 27.89
N LEU A 411 3.82 11.83 26.70
CA LEU A 411 4.17 13.13 26.08
C LEU A 411 3.53 14.30 26.83
N ILE A 412 2.43 14.04 27.52
CA ILE A 412 1.66 14.98 28.33
C ILE A 412 1.10 14.25 29.56
N GLU A 413 0.93 14.94 30.68
CA GLU A 413 0.12 14.41 31.78
C GLU A 413 -1.36 14.53 31.41
N ARG A 414 -2.09 13.41 31.42
CA ARG A 414 -3.49 13.34 30.96
C ARG A 414 -4.48 13.73 32.05
N GLU A 415 -4.20 14.85 32.71
CA GLU A 415 -4.99 15.30 33.86
C GLU A 415 -6.47 15.48 33.50
N ALA A 416 -6.79 16.06 32.33
CA ALA A 416 -8.19 16.28 31.97
C ALA A 416 -8.91 14.98 31.63
N SER A 417 -8.25 14.04 30.96
CA SER A 417 -8.81 12.73 30.64
C SER A 417 -9.08 11.90 31.90
N GLU A 418 -8.16 11.89 32.87
CA GLU A 418 -8.35 11.20 34.16
C GLU A 418 -9.39 11.90 35.02
N HIS A 419 -9.34 13.24 35.08
CA HIS A 419 -10.31 14.05 35.80
C HIS A 419 -11.73 13.81 35.26
N LEU A 420 -11.91 13.74 33.95
CA LEU A 420 -13.21 13.50 33.33
C LEU A 420 -13.81 12.13 33.69
N VAL A 421 -12.98 11.09 33.84
CA VAL A 421 -13.45 9.75 34.26
C VAL A 421 -14.04 9.81 35.67
N ASN A 422 -13.39 10.53 36.59
CA ASN A 422 -13.86 10.70 37.97
C ASN A 422 -15.04 11.68 38.03
N LYS A 423 -14.99 12.77 37.26
CA LYS A 423 -16.03 13.80 37.16
C LYS A 423 -17.37 13.23 36.70
N MET A 424 -17.39 12.16 35.90
CA MET A 424 -18.64 11.48 35.54
C MET A 424 -19.38 10.84 36.73
N TYR A 425 -18.69 10.53 37.83
CA TYR A 425 -19.26 9.91 39.03
C TYR A 425 -19.45 10.88 40.21
N GLU A 426 -18.81 12.04 40.18
CA GLU A 426 -18.97 13.10 41.19
C GLU A 426 -20.33 13.79 41.08
N GLU A 427 -20.82 14.46 42.13
CA GLU A 427 -22.03 15.27 42.04
C GLU A 427 -21.71 16.62 41.36
N PRO A 428 -22.51 17.08 40.39
CA PRO A 428 -22.23 18.34 39.70
C PRO A 428 -22.57 19.53 40.61
N SER A 429 -21.67 20.50 40.72
CA SER A 429 -21.89 21.74 41.49
C SER A 429 -22.24 22.90 40.57
N GLY A 430 -23.46 23.44 40.67
CA GLY A 430 -23.90 24.64 39.94
C GLY A 430 -25.12 24.41 39.04
N CYS A 431 -25.51 25.43 38.27
CA CYS A 431 -26.66 25.36 37.36
C CYS A 431 -26.35 24.47 36.15
N ALA A 432 -27.38 23.89 35.53
CA ALA A 432 -27.24 23.03 34.34
C ALA A 432 -26.44 23.70 33.20
N VAL A 433 -26.63 25.01 32.98
CA VAL A 433 -25.93 25.75 31.90
C VAL A 433 -24.43 25.88 32.17
N THR A 434 -24.04 26.22 33.40
CA THR A 434 -22.63 26.37 33.76
C THR A 434 -21.91 25.02 33.71
N THR A 435 -22.57 23.97 34.19
CA THR A 435 -22.06 22.59 34.17
C THR A 435 -21.78 22.11 32.73
N VAL A 436 -22.71 22.35 31.79
CA VAL A 436 -22.53 21.95 30.39
C VAL A 436 -21.39 22.69 29.71
N VAL A 437 -21.21 23.98 29.99
CA VAL A 437 -20.13 24.79 29.39
C VAL A 437 -18.76 24.35 29.91
N GLU A 438 -18.63 24.14 31.22
CA GLU A 438 -17.39 23.66 31.83
C GLU A 438 -17.04 22.24 31.35
N ASP A 439 -18.01 21.33 31.38
CA ASP A 439 -17.82 19.96 30.89
C ASP A 439 -17.45 19.95 29.39
N ALA A 440 -18.06 20.81 28.56
CA ALA A 440 -17.72 20.90 27.14
C ALA A 440 -16.25 21.32 26.92
N MET A 441 -15.71 22.21 27.76
CA MET A 441 -14.29 22.56 27.73
C MET A 441 -13.42 21.38 28.15
N ASP A 442 -13.80 20.66 29.21
CA ASP A 442 -13.07 19.48 29.67
C ASP A 442 -13.08 18.33 28.66
N PHE A 443 -14.24 18.04 28.03
CA PHE A 443 -14.34 17.07 26.95
C PHE A 443 -13.51 17.48 25.72
N THR A 444 -13.45 18.79 25.42
CA THR A 444 -12.62 19.30 24.32
C THR A 444 -11.13 19.12 24.65
N LYS A 445 -10.72 19.45 25.88
CA LYS A 445 -9.35 19.27 26.37
C LYS A 445 -8.95 17.79 26.36
N ALA A 446 -9.76 16.91 26.97
CA ALA A 446 -9.55 15.46 26.94
C ALA A 446 -9.55 14.89 25.50
N GLY A 447 -10.38 15.43 24.61
CA GLY A 447 -10.37 15.07 23.20
C GLY A 447 -9.07 15.46 22.48
N ILE A 448 -8.52 16.64 22.79
CA ILE A 448 -7.20 17.07 22.29
C ILE A 448 -6.09 16.19 22.88
N GLU A 449 -6.11 15.90 24.19
CA GLU A 449 -5.17 14.98 24.86
C GLU A 449 -5.20 13.58 24.21
N ALA A 450 -6.38 13.07 23.87
CA ALA A 450 -6.55 11.77 23.20
C ALA A 450 -6.05 11.76 21.75
N ILE A 451 -6.01 12.92 21.08
CA ILE A 451 -5.44 13.06 19.74
C ILE A 451 -3.92 13.19 19.80
N ILE A 452 -3.40 13.97 20.75
CA ILE A 452 -1.95 14.15 20.95
C ILE A 452 -1.32 12.82 21.35
N GLU A 453 -1.94 12.10 22.27
CA GLU A 453 -1.46 10.82 22.78
C GLU A 453 -2.45 9.71 22.47
N ASP A 454 -2.46 9.28 21.21
CA ASP A 454 -3.31 8.19 20.75
C ASP A 454 -2.78 6.83 21.23
N ASP A 455 -3.45 6.24 22.21
CA ASP A 455 -3.09 4.95 22.79
C ASP A 455 -3.52 3.73 21.97
N VAL A 456 -4.44 3.91 21.03
CA VAL A 456 -5.12 2.79 20.35
C VAL A 456 -4.64 2.67 18.92
N THR A 457 -4.70 3.73 18.11
CA THR A 457 -4.37 3.60 16.68
C THR A 457 -2.87 3.53 16.42
N SER A 458 -2.06 4.13 17.29
CA SER A 458 -0.60 3.97 17.35
C SER A 458 -0.16 2.50 17.49
N ARG A 459 -0.98 1.65 18.10
CA ARG A 459 -0.72 0.20 18.27
C ARG A 459 -0.92 -0.60 16.98
N PHE A 460 -1.52 0.01 15.96
CA PHE A 460 -1.68 -0.56 14.61
C PHE A 460 -0.68 -0.01 13.59
N SER A 461 0.29 0.78 14.05
CA SER A 461 1.51 1.16 13.31
C SER A 461 2.74 0.44 13.84
N ALA A 462 3.76 0.34 12.99
CA ALA A 462 5.08 -0.16 13.38
C ALA A 462 5.56 0.58 14.63
N ALA A 463 6.15 -0.16 15.58
CA ALA A 463 6.70 0.46 16.77
C ALA A 463 7.83 1.40 16.37
N GLU A 464 7.78 2.65 16.84
CA GLU A 464 8.85 3.60 16.60
C GLU A 464 10.14 3.10 17.25
N LEU A 465 11.18 2.97 16.44
CA LEU A 465 12.49 2.57 16.93
C LEU A 465 13.20 3.80 17.45
N THR A 466 13.61 3.74 18.70
CA THR A 466 14.42 4.76 19.36
C THR A 466 15.86 4.80 18.82
N SER A 467 16.32 3.75 18.14
CA SER A 467 17.62 3.68 17.46
C SER A 467 17.49 3.14 16.04
N TRP A 468 18.16 3.78 15.07
CA TRP A 468 18.13 3.32 13.68
C TRP A 468 18.91 2.00 13.50
N ASN A 469 18.22 0.98 13.00
CA ASN A 469 18.76 -0.34 12.74
C ASN A 469 19.26 -0.54 11.30
N LEU A 470 19.58 0.54 10.59
CA LEU A 470 20.01 0.53 9.18
C LEU A 470 18.96 -0.04 8.20
N LEU A 471 17.71 -0.20 8.63
CA LEU A 471 16.59 -0.49 7.72
C LEU A 471 15.92 0.83 7.34
N THR A 472 15.76 1.06 6.03
CA THR A 472 15.12 2.29 5.51
C THR A 472 13.62 2.35 5.88
N ARG A 473 12.97 1.19 5.97
CA ARG A 473 11.52 1.06 6.26
C ARG A 473 11.13 1.35 7.72
N SER A 474 12.08 1.43 8.63
CA SER A 474 11.86 1.75 10.04
C SER A 474 12.44 3.11 10.42
N SER A 475 12.79 3.94 9.43
CA SER A 475 13.22 5.32 9.64
C SER A 475 12.04 6.26 9.42
N TYR A 476 11.55 6.85 10.51
CA TYR A 476 10.72 8.05 10.48
C TYR A 476 11.59 9.21 10.98
N GLY A 477 12.37 9.83 10.10
CA GLY A 477 13.10 11.08 10.40
C GLY A 477 14.62 11.06 10.24
N TYR A 478 15.27 9.90 10.18
CA TYR A 478 16.74 9.84 10.00
C TYR A 478 17.10 9.81 8.51
N HIS A 479 17.10 10.98 7.87
CA HIS A 479 17.67 11.13 6.53
C HIS A 479 19.19 11.26 6.65
N LEU A 480 19.91 10.16 6.36
CA LEU A 480 21.35 10.06 6.04
C LEU A 480 22.20 11.28 6.46
N LEU A 481 22.31 11.49 7.77
CA LEU A 481 23.00 12.66 8.37
C LEU A 481 24.52 12.70 8.08
N ASN A 482 25.14 11.55 7.72
CA ASN A 482 26.59 11.44 7.57
C ASN A 482 27.00 10.38 6.52
N TRP A 483 28.03 10.66 5.71
CA TRP A 483 28.56 9.73 4.69
C TRP A 483 29.05 8.40 5.28
N LYS A 484 29.60 8.40 6.50
CA LYS A 484 30.02 7.16 7.20
C LYS A 484 28.84 6.22 7.46
N LEU A 485 27.71 6.79 7.90
CA LEU A 485 26.47 6.04 8.10
C LEU A 485 25.87 5.57 6.77
N GLY A 486 25.99 6.38 5.72
CA GLY A 486 25.59 6.01 4.36
C GLY A 486 26.36 4.80 3.82
N LEU A 487 27.68 4.74 4.04
CA LEU A 487 28.51 3.59 3.67
C LEU A 487 28.14 2.33 4.46
N LEU A 488 27.97 2.45 5.77
CA LEU A 488 27.56 1.33 6.62
C LEU A 488 26.17 0.80 6.22
N TRP A 489 25.24 1.70 5.91
CA TRP A 489 23.93 1.35 5.38
C TRP A 489 24.03 0.64 4.03
N GLY A 490 24.86 1.15 3.10
CA GLY A 490 25.10 0.55 1.80
C GLY A 490 25.69 -0.87 1.92
N PHE A 491 26.66 -1.05 2.82
CA PHE A 491 27.21 -2.37 3.14
C PHE A 491 26.14 -3.31 3.73
N GLY A 492 25.30 -2.80 4.62
CA GLY A 492 24.18 -3.55 5.17
C GLY A 492 23.12 -3.93 4.13
N LEU A 493 22.90 -3.10 3.12
CA LEU A 493 22.04 -3.43 1.98
C LEU A 493 22.64 -4.59 1.19
N ILE A 494 23.94 -4.55 0.89
CA ILE A 494 24.64 -5.64 0.19
C ILE A 494 24.49 -6.95 0.96
N ILE A 495 24.78 -6.96 2.26
CA ILE A 495 24.63 -8.18 3.09
C ILE A 495 23.19 -8.70 3.07
N ARG A 496 22.20 -7.83 3.29
CA ARG A 496 20.80 -8.27 3.42
C ARG A 496 20.25 -8.86 2.12
N TYR A 497 20.54 -8.24 0.98
CA TYR A 497 19.96 -8.66 -0.30
C TYR A 497 20.78 -9.69 -1.07
N PHE A 498 22.12 -9.69 -0.92
CA PHE A 498 22.99 -10.64 -1.64
C PHE A 498 23.44 -11.82 -0.80
N VAL A 499 23.33 -11.76 0.53
CA VAL A 499 23.72 -12.87 1.42
C VAL A 499 22.52 -13.42 2.19
N ILE A 500 21.88 -12.60 3.04
CA ILE A 500 20.82 -13.08 3.94
C ILE A 500 19.59 -13.55 3.17
N PHE A 501 19.07 -12.72 2.24
CA PHE A 501 17.86 -13.03 1.50
C PHE A 501 17.98 -14.30 0.64
N PRO A 502 19.04 -14.51 -0.16
CA PRO A 502 19.20 -15.73 -0.94
C PRO A 502 19.34 -16.99 -0.07
N ILE A 503 20.04 -16.92 1.08
CA ILE A 503 20.12 -18.01 2.06
C ILE A 503 18.72 -18.33 2.60
N ASN A 504 18.00 -17.31 3.05
CA ASN A 504 16.66 -17.44 3.62
C ASN A 504 15.65 -18.00 2.62
N LEU A 505 15.71 -17.55 1.36
CA LEU A 505 14.87 -18.07 0.28
C LEU A 505 15.19 -19.54 -0.01
N THR A 506 16.47 -19.91 -0.02
CA THR A 506 16.91 -21.29 -0.23
C THR A 506 16.40 -22.19 0.91
N ILE A 507 16.55 -21.74 2.16
CA ILE A 507 16.03 -22.44 3.33
C ILE A 507 14.51 -22.59 3.23
N LEU A 508 13.77 -21.54 2.86
CA LEU A 508 12.32 -21.59 2.72
C LEU A 508 11.88 -22.64 1.69
N VAL A 509 12.49 -22.64 0.51
CA VAL A 509 12.15 -23.59 -0.57
C VAL A 509 12.43 -25.03 -0.12
N ILE A 510 13.58 -25.28 0.50
CA ILE A 510 13.93 -26.60 1.03
C ILE A 510 12.97 -27.01 2.17
N ALA A 511 12.65 -26.09 3.08
CA ALA A 511 11.76 -26.34 4.21
C ALA A 511 10.34 -26.70 3.75
N LEU A 512 9.80 -25.98 2.75
CA LEU A 512 8.51 -26.27 2.15
C LEU A 512 8.52 -27.62 1.44
N PHE A 513 9.61 -27.93 0.71
CA PHE A 513 9.77 -29.24 0.08
C PHE A 513 9.77 -30.38 1.12
N ILE A 514 10.54 -30.22 2.19
CA ILE A 514 10.59 -31.19 3.31
C ILE A 514 9.18 -31.35 3.91
N LEU A 515 8.48 -30.25 4.21
CA LEU A 515 7.12 -30.29 4.77
C LEU A 515 6.12 -31.05 3.88
N ILE A 516 6.17 -30.81 2.56
CA ILE A 516 5.29 -31.50 1.61
C ILE A 516 5.67 -32.99 1.51
N ALA A 517 6.97 -33.30 1.46
CA ALA A 517 7.46 -34.67 1.39
C ALA A 517 7.12 -35.47 2.66
N THR A 518 7.27 -34.87 3.86
CA THR A 518 6.88 -35.51 5.13
C THR A 518 5.37 -35.72 5.19
N GLY A 519 4.57 -34.73 4.80
CA GLY A 519 3.10 -34.86 4.73
C GLY A 519 2.61 -35.93 3.75
N CYS A 520 3.35 -36.22 2.67
CA CYS A 520 3.04 -37.31 1.74
C CYS A 520 3.56 -38.67 2.21
N THR A 521 4.69 -38.72 2.92
CA THR A 521 5.26 -39.99 3.39
C THR A 521 4.56 -40.53 4.63
N ILE A 522 4.07 -39.64 5.51
CA ILE A 522 3.36 -40.03 6.73
C ILE A 522 2.07 -40.84 6.43
N THR A 523 1.45 -40.65 5.26
CA THR A 523 0.22 -41.36 4.87
C THR A 523 0.43 -42.85 4.60
N PHE A 524 1.68 -43.31 4.45
CA PHE A 524 1.98 -44.74 4.29
C PHE A 524 2.01 -45.50 5.63
N ILE A 525 2.05 -44.80 6.76
CA ILE A 525 2.09 -45.41 8.10
C ILE A 525 0.66 -45.78 8.51
N ARG A 526 0.38 -47.09 8.61
CA ARG A 526 -0.95 -47.63 8.98
C ARG A 526 -1.24 -47.60 10.49
N ASP A 527 -0.20 -47.63 11.32
CA ASP A 527 -0.33 -47.59 12.79
C ASP A 527 -0.54 -46.14 13.24
N GLU A 528 -1.75 -45.84 13.74
CA GLU A 528 -2.16 -44.49 14.14
C GLU A 528 -1.34 -43.93 15.32
N GLU A 529 -0.86 -44.75 16.25
CA GLU A 529 -0.06 -44.25 17.37
C GLU A 529 1.36 -43.90 16.93
N LYS A 530 1.99 -44.78 16.12
CA LYS A 530 3.32 -44.52 15.55
C LYS A 530 3.28 -43.35 14.58
N LYS A 531 2.25 -43.27 13.75
CA LYS A 531 1.98 -42.14 12.83
C LYS A 531 1.95 -40.83 13.59
N ARG A 532 1.20 -40.74 14.71
CA ARG A 532 1.15 -39.53 15.54
C ARG A 532 2.51 -39.16 16.15
N LYS A 533 3.25 -40.12 16.70
CA LYS A 533 4.58 -39.86 17.29
C LYS A 533 5.58 -39.36 16.25
N ILE A 534 5.64 -40.01 15.08
CA ILE A 534 6.53 -39.63 13.98
C ILE A 534 6.12 -38.28 13.42
N SER A 535 4.82 -38.07 13.19
CA SER A 535 4.29 -36.80 12.68
C SER A 535 4.67 -35.62 13.57
N ARG A 536 4.47 -35.73 14.89
CA ARG A 536 4.89 -34.70 15.86
C ARG A 536 6.38 -34.39 15.77
N SER A 537 7.22 -35.42 15.71
CA SER A 537 8.68 -35.23 15.59
C SER A 537 9.04 -34.55 14.26
N MET A 538 8.40 -34.93 13.15
CA MET A 538 8.65 -34.35 11.83
C MET A 538 8.13 -32.91 11.75
N SER A 539 6.96 -32.62 12.30
CA SER A 539 6.37 -31.28 12.40
C SER A 539 7.31 -30.34 13.16
N LEU A 540 7.83 -30.73 14.33
CA LEU A 540 8.82 -29.92 15.07
C LEU A 540 10.06 -29.59 14.23
N VAL A 541 10.61 -30.58 13.53
CA VAL A 541 11.77 -30.39 12.64
C VAL A 541 11.42 -29.41 11.51
N CYS A 542 10.28 -29.59 10.85
CA CYS A 542 9.84 -28.70 9.77
C CYS A 542 9.64 -27.26 10.27
N TYR A 543 8.99 -27.07 11.42
CA TYR A 543 8.76 -25.73 11.98
C TYR A 543 10.08 -25.05 12.40
N ARG A 544 11.03 -25.79 12.98
CA ARG A 544 12.37 -25.25 13.29
C ARG A 544 13.11 -24.78 12.05
N ILE A 545 13.06 -25.55 10.96
CA ILE A 545 13.70 -25.18 9.69
C ILE A 545 12.98 -23.99 9.05
N LEU A 546 11.65 -24.00 8.99
CA LEU A 546 10.85 -22.89 8.45
C LEU A 546 11.13 -21.57 9.18
N LEU A 547 11.29 -21.60 10.50
CA LEU A 547 11.63 -20.41 11.28
C LEU A 547 13.01 -19.83 10.89
N GLN A 548 13.94 -20.68 10.44
CA GLN A 548 15.25 -20.20 9.96
C GLN A 548 15.16 -19.44 8.64
N ALA A 549 14.11 -19.63 7.84
CA ALA A 549 13.90 -18.81 6.65
C ALA A 549 13.68 -17.33 6.98
N CYS A 550 13.33 -16.99 8.23
CA CYS A 550 13.22 -15.60 8.70
C CYS A 550 14.38 -15.20 9.61
N SER A 551 15.51 -15.92 9.57
CA SER A 551 16.64 -15.73 10.49
C SER A 551 16.20 -15.73 11.97
N GLY A 552 15.26 -16.63 12.32
CA GLY A 552 14.63 -16.65 13.64
C GLY A 552 15.55 -17.14 14.77
N VAL A 553 15.67 -16.32 15.81
CA VAL A 553 16.40 -16.59 17.05
C VAL A 553 15.43 -16.43 18.22
N VAL A 554 15.04 -17.55 18.82
CA VAL A 554 14.01 -17.59 19.86
C VAL A 554 14.59 -18.12 21.15
N THR A 555 14.34 -17.39 22.25
CA THR A 555 14.69 -17.82 23.60
C THR A 555 13.43 -18.25 24.33
N PHE A 556 13.38 -19.51 24.76
CA PHE A 556 12.24 -20.06 25.47
C PHE A 556 12.52 -20.13 26.97
N HIS A 557 11.65 -19.50 27.75
CA HIS A 557 11.69 -19.46 29.21
C HIS A 557 10.58 -20.34 29.80
N ASN A 558 10.85 -21.01 30.91
CA ASN A 558 9.87 -21.81 31.67
C ASN A 558 9.17 -22.94 30.87
N ARG A 559 9.90 -23.67 30.01
CA ARG A 559 9.35 -24.73 29.13
C ARG A 559 8.51 -25.80 29.84
N HIS A 560 8.69 -26.02 31.14
CA HIS A 560 7.87 -26.94 31.93
C HIS A 560 6.37 -26.58 31.92
N ASN A 561 6.03 -25.31 31.66
CA ASN A 561 4.66 -24.81 31.55
C ASN A 561 4.09 -24.87 30.11
N SER A 562 4.76 -25.55 29.18
CA SER A 562 4.28 -25.70 27.81
C SER A 562 2.90 -26.38 27.77
N ALA A 563 2.07 -25.98 26.80
CA ALA A 563 0.72 -26.53 26.65
C ALA A 563 0.72 -28.05 26.43
N LYS A 564 -0.23 -28.73 27.10
CA LYS A 564 -0.42 -30.17 27.03
C LYS A 564 -1.72 -30.53 26.30
N PRO A 565 -1.83 -31.75 25.74
CA PRO A 565 -3.06 -32.24 25.13
C PRO A 565 -4.29 -32.04 26.01
N GLY A 566 -5.40 -31.58 25.43
CA GLY A 566 -6.62 -31.18 26.14
C GLY A 566 -6.57 -29.79 26.79
N GLY A 567 -5.57 -28.97 26.45
CA GLY A 567 -5.50 -27.56 26.83
C GLY A 567 -5.52 -26.61 25.63
N ILE A 568 -5.79 -25.33 25.91
CA ILE A 568 -5.72 -24.25 24.93
C ILE A 568 -4.53 -23.35 25.26
N CYS A 569 -3.60 -23.19 24.33
CA CYS A 569 -2.50 -22.25 24.39
C CYS A 569 -2.97 -20.88 23.89
N VAL A 570 -2.78 -19.86 24.72
CA VAL A 570 -3.17 -18.47 24.42
C VAL A 570 -1.93 -17.59 24.46
N ALA A 571 -1.73 -16.79 23.42
CA ALA A 571 -0.62 -15.85 23.33
C ALA A 571 -1.03 -14.48 22.81
N ASN A 572 -0.24 -13.45 23.11
CA ASN A 572 -0.35 -12.15 22.44
C ASN A 572 0.05 -12.27 20.96
N HIS A 573 -0.47 -11.38 20.10
CA HIS A 573 -0.37 -11.53 18.66
C HIS A 573 0.25 -10.31 17.96
N THR A 574 1.52 -10.43 17.58
CA THR A 574 2.25 -9.40 16.85
C THR A 574 2.39 -9.71 15.36
N SER A 575 2.46 -11.00 15.01
CA SER A 575 2.75 -11.47 13.65
C SER A 575 2.07 -12.80 13.33
N PRO A 576 1.71 -13.07 12.06
CA PRO A 576 1.37 -14.43 11.63
C PRO A 576 2.46 -15.47 11.90
N ILE A 577 3.73 -15.04 11.99
CA ILE A 577 4.88 -15.90 12.29
C ILE A 577 4.87 -16.35 13.76
N ASP A 578 4.10 -15.70 14.66
CA ASP A 578 3.96 -16.11 16.07
C ASP A 578 3.58 -17.59 16.21
N ALA A 579 2.70 -18.07 15.33
CA ALA A 579 2.30 -19.48 15.30
C ALA A 579 3.51 -20.39 15.02
N LEU A 580 4.39 -19.98 14.12
CA LEU A 580 5.61 -20.71 13.78
C LEU A 580 6.67 -20.60 14.89
N VAL A 581 6.79 -19.43 15.54
CA VAL A 581 7.69 -19.21 16.69
C VAL A 581 7.34 -20.19 17.81
N LEU A 582 6.07 -20.32 18.16
CA LEU A 582 5.64 -21.27 19.20
C LEU A 582 5.77 -22.71 18.72
N ALA A 583 5.43 -22.99 17.46
CA ALA A 583 5.45 -24.34 16.91
C ALA A 583 6.84 -24.96 16.78
N CYS A 584 7.92 -24.17 16.91
CA CYS A 584 9.28 -24.70 16.84
C CYS A 584 9.76 -25.37 18.15
N ASP A 585 9.10 -25.12 19.28
CA ASP A 585 9.37 -25.77 20.58
C ASP A 585 8.33 -26.83 20.94
N ASN A 586 7.04 -26.57 20.69
CA ASN A 586 5.93 -27.50 20.97
C ASN A 586 4.98 -27.61 19.78
N CYS A 587 4.34 -28.77 19.56
CA CYS A 587 3.37 -28.95 18.48
C CYS A 587 1.98 -28.46 18.88
N TYR A 588 1.33 -27.71 17.98
CA TYR A 588 -0.01 -27.19 18.20
C TYR A 588 -0.96 -27.52 17.05
N ALA A 589 -2.23 -27.71 17.39
CA ALA A 589 -3.31 -27.63 16.41
C ALA A 589 -3.59 -26.16 16.11
N PHE A 590 -3.56 -25.81 14.83
CA PHE A 590 -3.78 -24.43 14.37
C PHE A 590 -5.25 -24.23 14.05
N VAL A 591 -5.76 -23.04 14.32
CA VAL A 591 -7.12 -22.64 14.01
C VAL A 591 -7.09 -21.50 12.99
N GLY A 592 -7.81 -21.64 11.89
CA GLY A 592 -7.88 -20.56 10.91
C GLY A 592 -8.89 -20.77 9.80
N GLN A 593 -8.88 -19.86 8.82
CA GLN A 593 -9.76 -19.94 7.66
C GLN A 593 -9.09 -20.73 6.52
N ARG A 594 -9.87 -21.56 5.82
CA ARG A 594 -9.41 -22.29 4.65
C ARG A 594 -9.08 -21.33 3.50
N GLN A 595 -7.92 -21.50 2.88
CA GLN A 595 -7.46 -20.70 1.75
C GLN A 595 -7.35 -21.52 0.47
N GLY A 596 -7.46 -20.86 -0.68
CA GLY A 596 -7.26 -21.47 -2.00
C GLY A 596 -5.81 -21.35 -2.50
N GLY A 597 -5.55 -21.88 -3.70
CA GLY A 597 -4.24 -21.77 -4.37
C GLY A 597 -3.10 -22.48 -3.64
N PHE A 598 -1.90 -21.91 -3.72
CA PHE A 598 -0.69 -22.49 -3.11
C PHE A 598 -0.76 -22.59 -1.58
N LEU A 599 -1.33 -21.59 -0.91
CA LEU A 599 -1.53 -21.61 0.55
C LEU A 599 -2.50 -22.73 0.97
N GLY A 600 -3.55 -22.96 0.19
CA GLY A 600 -4.45 -24.10 0.40
C GLY A 600 -3.75 -25.46 0.24
N PHE A 601 -2.81 -25.57 -0.71
CA PHE A 601 -2.00 -26.78 -0.88
C PHE A 601 -1.09 -27.05 0.33
N ILE A 602 -0.46 -26.01 0.89
CA ILE A 602 0.32 -26.11 2.13
C ILE A 602 -0.58 -26.50 3.31
N GLN A 603 -1.75 -25.86 3.47
CA GLN A 603 -2.72 -26.21 4.52
C GLN A 603 -3.15 -27.68 4.45
N ASN A 604 -3.42 -28.19 3.25
CA ASN A 604 -3.76 -29.60 3.05
C ASN A 604 -2.58 -30.54 3.38
N SER A 605 -1.34 -30.12 3.18
CA SER A 605 -0.15 -30.90 3.54
C SER A 605 0.03 -30.93 5.07
N LEU A 606 -0.19 -29.81 5.75
CA LEU A 606 -0.20 -29.72 7.21
C LEU A 606 -1.31 -30.57 7.84
N LEU A 607 -2.51 -30.59 7.26
CA LEU A 607 -3.63 -31.43 7.71
C LEU A 607 -3.32 -32.94 7.70
N LYS A 608 -2.39 -33.40 6.84
CA LYS A 608 -1.96 -34.80 6.82
C LYS A 608 -1.04 -35.14 7.98
N LEU A 609 -0.31 -34.15 8.51
CA LEU A 609 0.59 -34.31 9.63
C LEU A 609 -0.18 -34.25 10.94
N ASP A 610 -0.95 -33.18 11.16
CA ASP A 610 -1.61 -32.92 12.43
C ASP A 610 -3.07 -32.49 12.21
N ALA A 611 -3.90 -32.75 13.22
CA ALA A 611 -5.33 -32.44 13.21
C ALA A 611 -5.60 -30.93 13.40
N HIS A 612 -5.18 -30.10 12.45
CA HIS A 612 -5.48 -28.67 12.43
C HIS A 612 -6.96 -28.41 12.11
N ILE A 613 -7.49 -27.29 12.60
CA ILE A 613 -8.90 -26.91 12.49
C ILE A 613 -9.01 -25.75 11.50
N TRP A 614 -9.49 -26.03 10.29
CA TRP A 614 -9.76 -24.99 9.28
C TRP A 614 -11.25 -24.82 9.05
N PHE A 615 -11.73 -23.59 9.09
CA PHE A 615 -13.12 -23.23 8.84
C PHE A 615 -13.30 -22.66 7.44
N ASP A 616 -14.38 -23.04 6.78
CA ASP A 616 -14.82 -22.38 5.55
C ASP A 616 -15.41 -20.99 5.84
N ARG A 617 -15.49 -20.13 4.82
CA ARG A 617 -15.90 -18.72 4.98
C ARG A 617 -17.30 -18.58 5.60
N GLU A 618 -18.19 -19.53 5.32
CA GLU A 618 -19.57 -19.55 5.79
C GLU A 618 -19.66 -20.15 7.20
N GLU A 619 -19.00 -21.29 7.44
CA GLU A 619 -18.97 -21.96 8.76
C GLU A 619 -18.30 -21.13 9.85
N GLY A 620 -17.24 -20.38 9.51
CA GLY A 620 -16.52 -19.54 10.47
C GLY A 620 -17.34 -18.37 11.02
N SER A 621 -18.49 -18.07 10.41
CA SER A 621 -19.43 -17.05 10.91
C SER A 621 -20.34 -17.58 12.02
N ASP A 622 -20.57 -18.90 12.08
CA ASP A 622 -21.39 -19.54 13.10
C ASP A 622 -20.56 -19.79 14.38
N LYS A 623 -20.73 -18.89 15.35
CA LYS A 623 -20.02 -18.94 16.64
C LYS A 623 -20.29 -20.23 17.41
N LEU A 624 -21.48 -20.83 17.26
CA LEU A 624 -21.90 -21.98 18.05
C LEU A 624 -21.28 -23.26 17.49
N LEU A 625 -21.25 -23.40 16.16
CA LEU A 625 -20.53 -24.47 15.46
C LEU A 625 -19.03 -24.44 15.75
N VAL A 626 -18.39 -23.26 15.65
CA VAL A 626 -16.97 -23.08 15.96
C VAL A 626 -16.66 -23.52 17.39
N ARG A 627 -17.50 -23.10 18.36
CA ARG A 627 -17.33 -23.44 19.77
C ARG A 627 -17.42 -24.95 20.02
N ASN A 628 -18.42 -25.62 19.43
CA ASN A 628 -18.60 -27.06 19.60
C ASN A 628 -17.41 -27.86 19.05
N ARG A 629 -16.90 -27.50 17.86
CA ARG A 629 -15.75 -28.16 17.24
C ARG A 629 -14.46 -28.00 18.06
N LEU A 630 -14.25 -26.81 18.62
CA LEU A 630 -13.12 -26.57 19.53
C LEU A 630 -13.28 -27.41 20.81
N ARG A 631 -14.50 -27.54 21.35
CA ARG A 631 -14.77 -28.34 22.56
C ARG A 631 -14.51 -29.83 22.33
N GLU A 632 -14.99 -30.38 21.21
CA GLU A 632 -14.74 -31.76 20.81
C GLU A 632 -13.25 -32.05 20.64
N HIS A 633 -12.48 -31.08 20.13
CA HIS A 633 -11.03 -31.23 20.00
C HIS A 633 -10.31 -31.20 21.35
N VAL A 634 -10.73 -30.33 22.27
CA VAL A 634 -10.15 -30.24 23.63
C VAL A 634 -10.47 -31.48 24.47
N GLN A 635 -11.64 -32.08 24.29
CA GLN A 635 -12.03 -33.32 24.99
C GLN A 635 -11.22 -34.54 24.53
N ASP A 636 -10.67 -34.51 23.33
CA ASP A 636 -9.84 -35.58 22.79
C ASP A 636 -8.35 -35.37 23.16
N HIS A 637 -7.95 -35.97 24.28
CA HIS A 637 -6.57 -35.90 24.78
C HIS A 637 -5.52 -36.58 23.87
N SER A 638 -5.93 -37.27 22.79
CA SER A 638 -4.99 -37.79 21.80
C SER A 638 -4.49 -36.72 20.81
N LYS A 639 -5.22 -35.61 20.68
CA LYS A 639 -4.92 -34.50 19.77
C LYS A 639 -3.96 -33.49 20.39
N LEU A 640 -3.38 -32.64 19.53
CA LEU A 640 -2.49 -31.57 19.96
C LEU A 640 -3.26 -30.46 20.71
N PRO A 641 -2.62 -29.75 21.66
CA PRO A 641 -3.19 -28.55 22.24
C PRO A 641 -3.52 -27.52 21.15
N ILE A 642 -4.61 -26.78 21.32
CA ILE A 642 -5.02 -25.77 20.36
C ILE A 642 -4.23 -24.49 20.61
N LEU A 643 -3.69 -23.87 19.56
CA LEU A 643 -3.10 -22.52 19.65
C LEU A 643 -4.09 -21.47 19.17
N ILE A 644 -4.40 -20.49 20.02
CA ILE A 644 -5.30 -19.38 19.70
C ILE A 644 -4.68 -18.04 20.09
N PHE A 645 -4.83 -17.06 19.19
CA PHE A 645 -4.50 -15.66 19.42
C PHE A 645 -5.81 -14.87 19.65
N PRO A 646 -6.26 -14.70 20.90
CA PRO A 646 -7.60 -14.19 21.22
C PRO A 646 -7.80 -12.70 20.90
N GLU A 647 -6.73 -11.95 20.59
CA GLU A 647 -6.81 -10.56 20.11
C GLU A 647 -7.54 -10.46 18.76
N GLY A 648 -7.49 -11.51 17.94
CA GLY A 648 -8.15 -11.56 16.63
C GLY A 648 -7.54 -10.64 15.57
N THR A 649 -6.47 -9.91 15.88
CA THR A 649 -5.68 -9.12 14.94
C THR A 649 -4.24 -9.05 15.42
N CYS A 650 -3.31 -8.78 14.50
CA CYS A 650 -1.94 -8.48 14.88
C CYS A 650 -1.83 -7.01 15.32
N ILE A 651 -1.13 -6.78 16.43
CA ILE A 651 -0.80 -5.46 16.99
C ILE A 651 0.71 -5.29 17.13
N ASN A 652 1.17 -4.06 17.28
CA ASN A 652 2.59 -3.83 17.47
C ASN A 652 3.07 -4.37 18.82
N ASN A 653 4.38 -4.57 18.94
CA ASN A 653 5.02 -5.26 20.05
C ASN A 653 5.09 -4.45 21.38
N THR A 654 4.13 -3.55 21.61
CA THR A 654 4.12 -2.62 22.76
C THR A 654 2.99 -2.88 23.74
N SER A 655 1.88 -3.45 23.29
CA SER A 655 0.67 -3.66 24.10
C SER A 655 0.02 -5.01 23.85
N VAL A 656 -1.00 -5.33 24.64
CA VAL A 656 -1.91 -6.46 24.46
C VAL A 656 -3.34 -5.94 24.45
N MET A 657 -4.08 -6.25 23.37
CA MET A 657 -5.48 -5.84 23.22
C MET A 657 -6.43 -6.71 24.02
N MET A 658 -7.71 -6.32 24.09
CA MET A 658 -8.77 -7.11 24.71
C MET A 658 -8.85 -8.51 24.09
N PHE A 659 -8.87 -9.52 24.96
CA PHE A 659 -9.04 -10.91 24.55
C PHE A 659 -10.52 -11.26 24.35
N ARG A 660 -10.83 -11.93 23.24
CA ARG A 660 -12.18 -12.38 22.94
C ARG A 660 -12.57 -13.56 23.84
N LYS A 661 -13.76 -13.48 24.44
CA LYS A 661 -14.29 -14.50 25.38
C LYS A 661 -14.46 -15.90 24.80
N GLY A 662 -14.61 -16.04 23.48
CA GLY A 662 -14.97 -17.33 22.85
C GLY A 662 -14.00 -18.48 23.15
N SER A 663 -12.70 -18.19 23.25
CA SER A 663 -11.67 -19.20 23.57
C SER A 663 -11.70 -19.64 25.03
N PHE A 664 -12.24 -18.81 25.92
CA PHE A 664 -12.27 -19.00 27.37
C PHE A 664 -13.58 -19.67 27.84
N GLU A 665 -14.54 -19.87 26.93
CA GLU A 665 -15.76 -20.64 27.18
C GLU A 665 -15.60 -22.14 26.84
N VAL A 666 -14.55 -22.52 26.11
CA VAL A 666 -14.40 -23.87 25.53
C VAL A 666 -13.59 -24.83 26.39
N GLY A 667 -12.48 -24.37 26.97
CA GLY A 667 -11.53 -25.20 27.70
C GLY A 667 -11.37 -24.76 29.14
N ASP A 668 -11.25 -25.75 30.04
CA ASP A 668 -11.12 -25.52 31.48
C ASP A 668 -9.71 -25.04 31.87
N VAL A 669 -8.69 -25.41 31.08
CA VAL A 669 -7.28 -25.08 31.32
C VAL A 669 -6.70 -24.26 30.16
N ILE A 670 -6.29 -23.04 30.47
CA ILE A 670 -5.59 -22.14 29.54
C ILE A 670 -4.10 -22.13 29.88
N TYR A 671 -3.26 -22.27 28.86
CA TYR A 671 -1.81 -22.16 28.95
C TYR A 671 -1.39 -20.80 28.37
N PRO A 672 -1.09 -19.79 29.22
CA PRO A 672 -0.74 -18.46 28.75
C PRO A 672 0.71 -18.43 28.28
N VAL A 673 0.97 -17.71 27.20
CA VAL A 673 2.32 -17.51 26.66
C VAL A 673 2.50 -16.04 26.29
N ALA A 674 3.58 -15.44 26.77
CA ALA A 674 3.98 -14.10 26.36
C ALA A 674 5.09 -14.18 25.31
N ILE A 675 4.94 -13.44 24.21
CA ILE A 675 5.93 -13.29 23.15
C ILE A 675 6.36 -11.83 23.13
N LYS A 676 7.66 -11.56 23.21
CA LYS A 676 8.23 -10.22 23.05
C LYS A 676 9.29 -10.25 21.96
N TYR A 677 9.06 -9.48 20.89
CA TYR A 677 10.04 -9.29 19.83
C TYR A 677 11.06 -8.22 20.22
N ASP A 678 12.27 -8.34 19.70
CA ASP A 678 13.25 -7.26 19.73
C ASP A 678 13.22 -6.51 18.40
N ALA A 679 12.49 -5.39 18.40
CA ALA A 679 12.27 -4.58 17.19
C ALA A 679 13.57 -4.00 16.60
N ARG A 680 14.67 -3.98 17.36
CA ARG A 680 15.98 -3.50 16.89
C ARG A 680 16.48 -4.31 15.69
N PHE A 681 16.20 -5.60 15.59
CA PHE A 681 16.67 -6.44 14.48
C PHE A 681 15.72 -6.45 13.27
N GLY A 682 14.47 -6.08 13.49
CA GLY A 682 13.42 -6.02 12.49
C GLY A 682 12.06 -5.99 13.17
N ASP A 683 11.17 -5.14 12.68
CA ASP A 683 9.80 -5.09 13.18
C ASP A 683 8.99 -6.27 12.65
N ALA A 684 8.58 -7.16 13.56
CA ALA A 684 7.77 -8.33 13.24
C ALA A 684 6.30 -7.96 12.97
N PHE A 685 5.85 -6.75 13.31
CA PHE A 685 4.46 -6.35 13.20
C PHE A 685 3.92 -6.47 11.76
N TRP A 686 2.76 -7.11 11.64
CA TRP A 686 2.05 -7.20 10.36
C TRP A 686 0.72 -6.46 10.36
N ASN A 687 0.57 -5.54 9.41
CA ASN A 687 -0.70 -4.90 9.11
C ASN A 687 -1.29 -5.41 7.80
N SER A 688 -2.19 -6.39 7.91
CA SER A 688 -2.91 -6.99 6.78
C SER A 688 -3.69 -6.01 5.90
N SER A 689 -4.04 -4.82 6.43
CA SER A 689 -4.77 -3.79 5.69
C SER A 689 -3.85 -2.93 4.81
N LYS A 690 -2.54 -2.92 5.10
CA LYS A 690 -1.54 -2.10 4.40
C LYS A 690 -0.60 -2.95 3.54
N VAL A 691 -0.20 -4.13 4.02
CA VAL A 691 0.88 -4.95 3.45
C VAL A 691 0.38 -6.37 3.18
N SER A 692 0.64 -6.89 1.97
CA SER A 692 0.28 -8.26 1.63
C SER A 692 1.13 -9.29 2.39
N TYR A 693 0.64 -10.53 2.56
CA TYR A 693 1.41 -11.56 3.25
C TYR A 693 2.75 -11.89 2.53
N PHE A 694 2.75 -11.87 1.20
CA PHE A 694 3.97 -12.09 0.41
C PHE A 694 4.99 -10.98 0.63
N GLU A 695 4.55 -9.72 0.53
CA GLU A 695 5.41 -8.55 0.79
C GLU A 695 5.95 -8.58 2.22
N TYR A 696 5.13 -8.93 3.21
CA TYR A 696 5.54 -9.11 4.59
C TYR A 696 6.61 -10.21 4.75
N LEU A 697 6.44 -11.36 4.10
CA LEU A 697 7.43 -12.44 4.14
C LEU A 697 8.77 -11.99 3.53
N MET A 698 8.73 -11.27 2.40
CA MET A 698 9.93 -10.67 1.80
C MET A 698 10.59 -9.67 2.74
N MET A 699 9.80 -8.88 3.47
CA MET A 699 10.32 -7.98 4.49
C MET A 699 11.04 -8.76 5.60
N MET A 700 10.46 -9.85 6.10
CA MET A 700 11.06 -10.65 7.18
C MET A 700 12.35 -11.36 6.73
N MET A 701 12.37 -11.91 5.52
CA MET A 701 13.56 -12.56 4.95
C MET A 701 14.71 -11.58 4.66
N THR A 702 14.42 -10.28 4.54
CA THR A 702 15.39 -9.19 4.32
C THR A 702 15.69 -8.37 5.59
N SER A 703 15.10 -8.74 6.73
CA SER A 703 15.47 -8.22 8.07
C SER A 703 16.83 -8.79 8.51
N TRP A 704 17.44 -8.17 9.52
CA TRP A 704 18.70 -8.68 10.07
C TRP A 704 18.53 -10.00 10.79
N ALA A 705 17.49 -10.10 11.63
CA ALA A 705 17.06 -11.31 12.32
C ALA A 705 15.65 -11.11 12.87
N LEU A 706 14.95 -12.22 13.12
CA LEU A 706 13.73 -12.23 13.92
C LEU A 706 14.09 -12.72 15.33
N VAL A 707 14.34 -11.79 16.24
CA VAL A 707 14.75 -12.10 17.62
C VAL A 707 13.55 -11.92 18.55
N CYS A 708 13.22 -12.94 19.33
CA CYS A 708 12.16 -12.84 20.33
C CYS A 708 12.36 -13.76 21.54
N ASP A 709 11.75 -13.35 22.64
CA ASP A 709 11.66 -14.11 23.88
C ASP A 709 10.24 -14.64 24.06
N VAL A 710 10.12 -15.88 24.50
CA VAL A 710 8.86 -16.59 24.73
C VAL A 710 8.83 -17.09 26.17
N TRP A 711 7.86 -16.63 26.95
CA TRP A 711 7.66 -17.06 28.33
C TRP A 711 6.41 -17.93 28.44
N TYR A 712 6.61 -19.20 28.80
CA TYR A 712 5.51 -20.09 29.16
C TYR A 712 5.08 -19.83 30.61
N LEU A 713 3.84 -19.38 30.80
CA LEU A 713 3.28 -19.07 32.11
C LEU A 713 2.55 -20.28 32.70
N PRO A 714 2.45 -20.37 34.04
CA PRO A 714 1.71 -21.45 34.69
C PRO A 714 0.27 -21.57 34.14
N PRO A 715 -0.25 -22.80 34.00
CA PRO A 715 -1.62 -23.00 33.51
C PRO A 715 -2.63 -22.33 34.44
N MET A 716 -3.63 -21.70 33.83
CA MET A 716 -4.67 -20.96 34.52
C MET A 716 -6.01 -21.64 34.28
N VAL A 717 -6.78 -21.81 35.36
CA VAL A 717 -8.16 -22.31 35.32
C VAL A 717 -9.11 -21.22 35.77
N ARG A 718 -10.36 -21.30 35.31
CA ARG A 718 -11.44 -20.41 35.72
C ARG A 718 -11.75 -20.59 37.21
N GLN A 719 -11.89 -19.49 37.94
CA GLN A 719 -12.23 -19.52 39.37
C GLN A 719 -13.75 -19.66 39.58
N ASP A 720 -14.15 -20.10 40.77
CA ASP A 720 -15.57 -20.22 41.14
C ASP A 720 -16.26 -18.85 41.09
N GLY A 721 -17.31 -18.73 40.28
CA GLY A 721 -18.06 -17.47 40.08
C GLY A 721 -17.40 -16.46 39.12
N GLU A 722 -16.20 -16.72 38.59
CA GLU A 722 -15.55 -15.86 37.59
C GLU A 722 -16.26 -16.01 36.24
N ASP A 723 -16.61 -14.93 35.52
CA ASP A 723 -17.13 -15.03 34.15
C ASP A 723 -16.00 -15.21 33.11
N ALA A 724 -16.30 -15.73 31.92
CA ALA A 724 -15.32 -15.94 30.84
C ALA A 724 -14.59 -14.65 30.42
N ILE A 725 -15.26 -13.48 30.52
CA ILE A 725 -14.64 -12.18 30.24
C ILE A 725 -13.62 -11.81 31.34
N ALA A 726 -13.98 -12.01 32.61
CA ALA A 726 -13.07 -11.76 33.74
C ALA A 726 -11.86 -12.70 33.69
N PHE A 727 -12.09 -13.98 33.37
CA PHE A 727 -11.01 -14.94 33.17
C PHE A 727 -10.08 -14.55 32.01
N ALA A 728 -10.65 -14.14 30.86
CA ALA A 728 -9.86 -13.65 29.73
C ALA A 728 -9.02 -12.43 30.11
N SER A 729 -9.57 -11.50 30.89
CA SER A 729 -8.85 -10.31 31.39
C SER A 729 -7.70 -10.69 32.31
N ARG A 730 -7.91 -11.64 33.25
CA ARG A 730 -6.87 -12.14 34.15
C ARG A 730 -5.72 -12.81 33.39
N VAL A 731 -6.03 -13.60 32.36
CA VAL A 731 -5.02 -14.23 31.49
C VAL A 731 -4.27 -13.17 30.67
N LYS A 732 -4.98 -12.20 30.08
CA LYS A 732 -4.39 -11.06 29.37
C LYS A 732 -3.38 -10.31 30.24
N LYS A 733 -3.77 -9.97 31.48
CA LYS A 733 -2.93 -9.28 32.45
C LYS A 733 -1.67 -10.06 32.80
N ALA A 734 -1.77 -11.38 32.96
CA ALA A 734 -0.61 -12.25 33.19
C ALA A 734 0.38 -12.23 32.01
N ILE A 735 -0.13 -12.29 30.77
CA ILE A 735 0.67 -12.22 29.55
C ILE A 735 1.32 -10.84 29.40
N ALA A 736 0.56 -9.77 29.59
CA ALA A 736 1.05 -8.40 29.49
C ALA A 736 2.17 -8.12 30.51
N LYS A 737 1.99 -8.55 31.76
CA LYS A 737 3.01 -8.43 32.81
C LYS A 737 4.29 -9.21 32.48
N ALA A 738 4.16 -10.44 31.97
CA ALA A 738 5.31 -11.28 31.65
C ALA A 738 6.10 -10.75 30.43
N GLY A 739 5.42 -10.19 29.43
CA GLY A 739 6.05 -9.63 28.24
C GLY A 739 6.50 -8.17 28.37
N GLY A 740 6.24 -7.50 29.49
CA GLY A 740 6.46 -6.05 29.62
C GLY A 740 5.67 -5.26 28.56
N LEU A 741 4.37 -5.56 28.44
CA LEU A 741 3.45 -4.96 27.48
C LEU A 741 2.36 -4.17 28.21
N VAL A 742 1.91 -3.09 27.59
CA VAL A 742 0.80 -2.27 28.11
C VAL A 742 -0.52 -3.01 27.92
N GLU A 743 -1.32 -3.09 28.98
CA GLU A 743 -2.66 -3.67 28.92
C GLU A 743 -3.65 -2.66 28.35
N LEU A 744 -4.41 -3.05 27.30
CA LEU A 744 -5.49 -2.22 26.75
C LEU A 744 -6.85 -2.90 26.94
N GLU A 745 -7.88 -2.08 27.11
CA GLU A 745 -9.28 -2.52 27.25
C GLU A 745 -10.02 -2.60 25.91
N TRP A 746 -9.39 -2.14 24.84
CA TRP A 746 -10.01 -2.02 23.52
C TRP A 746 -9.90 -3.29 22.66
N ASP A 747 -10.92 -3.54 21.84
CA ASP A 747 -10.93 -4.64 20.86
C ASP A 747 -10.08 -4.26 19.63
N GLY A 748 -9.27 -5.21 19.16
CA GLY A 748 -8.50 -5.11 17.93
C GLY A 748 -9.33 -4.85 16.66
N GLN A 749 -10.66 -5.02 16.67
CA GLN A 749 -11.51 -4.61 15.55
C GLN A 749 -11.45 -3.11 15.23
N LEU A 750 -11.03 -2.28 16.18
CA LEU A 750 -10.81 -0.84 15.96
C LEU A 750 -9.76 -0.56 14.88
N LYS A 751 -8.95 -1.55 14.51
CA LYS A 751 -8.06 -1.50 13.34
C LYS A 751 -8.81 -1.29 12.01
N ARG A 752 -10.07 -1.71 11.92
CA ARG A 752 -10.84 -1.76 10.67
C ARG A 752 -12.23 -1.13 10.77
N HIS A 753 -12.81 -1.08 11.96
CA HIS A 753 -14.15 -0.56 12.22
C HIS A 753 -14.08 0.56 13.24
N PHE A 754 -15.00 1.51 13.15
CA PHE A 754 -15.17 2.50 14.19
C PHE A 754 -15.75 1.87 15.46
N VAL A 755 -15.65 2.60 16.58
CA VAL A 755 -16.31 2.23 17.84
C VAL A 755 -17.81 2.02 17.57
N LYS A 756 -18.37 0.94 18.11
CA LYS A 756 -19.80 0.62 17.95
C LYS A 756 -20.66 1.74 18.53
N SER A 757 -21.75 2.08 17.84
CA SER A 757 -22.71 3.10 18.31
C SER A 757 -23.21 2.83 19.72
N GLU A 758 -23.50 1.57 20.06
CA GLU A 758 -23.92 1.14 21.40
C GLU A 758 -22.99 1.61 22.53
N VAL A 759 -21.67 1.63 22.30
CA VAL A 759 -20.68 2.07 23.31
C VAL A 759 -20.69 3.59 23.44
N ILE A 760 -20.83 4.29 22.31
CA ILE A 760 -20.95 5.75 22.26
C ILE A 760 -22.24 6.19 22.96
N ASP A 761 -23.35 5.51 22.67
CA ASP A 761 -24.66 5.82 23.22
C ASP A 761 -24.72 5.53 24.73
N LYS A 762 -24.06 4.47 25.22
CA LYS A 762 -23.89 4.26 26.67
C LYS A 762 -23.13 5.38 27.36
N GLN A 763 -22.06 5.90 26.75
CA GLN A 763 -21.33 7.04 27.32
C GLN A 763 -22.18 8.33 27.31
N ARG A 764 -22.91 8.57 26.21
CA ARG A 764 -23.89 9.66 26.13
C ARG A 764 -24.99 9.53 27.18
N GLN A 765 -25.45 8.31 27.44
CA GLN A 765 -26.46 8.03 28.46
C GLN A 765 -25.91 8.34 29.86
N LYS A 766 -24.69 7.89 30.20
CA LYS A 766 -24.06 8.22 31.49
C LYS A 766 -23.94 9.73 31.69
N TYR A 767 -23.54 10.46 30.66
CA TYR A 767 -23.47 11.91 30.71
C TYR A 767 -24.85 12.56 30.84
N SER A 768 -25.84 12.05 30.11
CA SER A 768 -27.23 12.49 30.22
C SER A 768 -27.78 12.27 31.64
N GLU A 769 -27.50 11.13 32.27
CA GLU A 769 -27.91 10.84 33.64
C GLU A 769 -27.27 11.80 34.65
N ARG A 770 -26.02 12.21 34.42
CA ARG A 770 -25.34 13.24 35.21
C ARG A 770 -26.05 14.60 35.10
N ILE A 771 -26.35 15.06 33.88
CA ILE A 771 -27.02 16.35 33.67
C ILE A 771 -28.44 16.35 34.25
N MET A 772 -29.16 15.24 34.14
CA MET A 772 -30.51 15.11 34.73
C MET A 772 -30.50 15.25 36.26
N ARG A 773 -29.40 14.86 36.95
CA ARG A 773 -29.27 15.06 38.40
C ARG A 773 -29.16 16.54 38.77
N VAL A 774 -28.48 17.36 37.96
CA VAL A 774 -28.40 18.83 38.15
C VAL A 774 -29.75 19.48 38.03
N GLN A 775 -30.52 19.06 37.03
CA GLN A 775 -31.81 19.64 36.70
C GLN A 775 -32.86 19.39 37.79
N LEU A 776 -32.80 18.22 38.43
CA LEU A 776 -33.64 17.89 39.58
C LEU A 776 -33.33 18.77 40.81
N ASP A 777 -32.06 19.10 41.05
CA ASP A 777 -31.67 19.99 42.16
C ASP A 777 -32.03 21.47 41.88
N ASP A 778 -31.89 21.94 40.64
CA ASP A 778 -32.32 23.28 40.23
C ASP A 778 -33.85 23.44 40.39
N ASP A 779 -34.65 22.45 39.97
CA ASP A 779 -36.12 22.47 40.11
C ASP A 779 -36.58 22.41 41.58
N VAL A 780 -35.86 21.66 42.43
CA VAL A 780 -36.13 21.60 43.89
C VAL A 780 -35.74 22.91 44.58
N SER A 781 -34.61 23.52 44.22
CA SER A 781 -34.22 24.86 44.69
C SER A 781 -35.22 25.92 44.24
N HIS A 782 -35.72 25.86 43.00
CA HIS A 782 -36.71 26.80 42.49
C HIS A 782 -38.08 26.64 43.17
N MET A 783 -38.49 25.40 43.49
CA MET A 783 -39.69 25.16 44.30
C MET A 783 -39.55 25.66 45.74
N LEU A 784 -38.38 25.50 46.38
CA LEU A 784 -38.11 26.03 47.72
C LEU A 784 -38.10 27.57 47.73
N HIS A 785 -37.56 28.20 46.67
CA HIS A 785 -37.57 29.65 46.53
C HIS A 785 -38.98 30.22 46.30
N CYS A 786 -39.81 29.54 45.49
CA CYS A 786 -41.21 29.92 45.30
C CYS A 786 -42.05 29.77 46.58
N LYS A 787 -41.76 28.75 47.41
CA LYS A 787 -42.42 28.58 48.71
C LYS A 787 -42.10 29.71 49.69
N ASN A 788 -40.86 30.19 49.70
CA ASN A 788 -40.44 31.30 50.56
C ASN A 788 -40.91 32.68 50.07
N SER A 789 -41.32 32.81 48.80
CA SER A 789 -41.88 34.06 48.25
C SER A 789 -43.39 34.22 48.46
N GLU A 790 -44.10 33.17 48.87
CA GLU A 790 -45.53 33.25 49.25
C GLU A 790 -45.75 33.62 50.72
N GLU A 791 -44.68 33.81 51.50
CA GLU A 791 -44.72 34.16 52.94
C GLU A 791 -44.34 35.62 53.26
N TYR A 792 -44.31 36.52 52.27
CA TYR A 792 -44.02 37.96 52.45
C TYR A 792 -45.08 38.89 51.86
#